data_AF-A0A413W3W6-F1
#
_entry.id   AF-A0A413W3W6-F1
#
_cell.length_a   1.000
_cell.length_b   1.000
_cell.length_c   1.000
_cell.angle_alpha   90.00
_cell.angle_beta   90.00
_cell.angle_gamma   90.00
#
_symmetry.space_group_name_H-M   'P 1'
#
loop_
_entity.id
_entity.type
_entity.pdbx_description
1 polymer ?
#
loop_
_entity_poly.entity_id
_entity_poly.type
_entity_poly.pdbx_seq_one_letter_code
_entity_poly.pdbx_strand_id
1 'polypeptide(L)'
;MKKKIRRIIVIILILVVAILIAIFGYNKLQDSNEQEQETIVKKNVKVITSETDKKKQPVSVTEDSIIFNSRPEYREGDVIVSGITSTSKNGFIRKVIGIEKNGDSYVVKTEPAVLTDVFEKAQIYKRIKLTEDGNKSASYSIGKTENTYNDVQNVISQADNTYRTVMLADKKEADDEDNGTDYVFGKKFEMESDPFTISGEAGFDVWLDIKIEIKHGNITCGMAIKSKEGGKILLKCGKDWNKEEEWGLWEKSLPNYEFVVAGIPIVVTNKLELNAEAGAELEGNIGLSYELASETTTGFEFKSKTGKVKEIKEIDYDSDGLQWETISVSGEASAKIAIHYISKLYGCSGIDVSAGISGKAEGEANQTANTDLERGYAGSLDLSINPEIQGELIVDIPVFAEDLKKQPLFEAKMKPLWSKHWESSVKWKDDLEWTETGKQGSKYITRYSEVNNIACPVFQFDVPWGWKIESEEVGNGLDEIDEKVVLTNEEGVTVTYWDCQHQLGGRSELMLKADISKVADSEFKPTIPDGVGVDESSADEPYANLGTMIVAKIHVTGEMDMKIDTEYSDCDSVFYAVVPESYVGEREFIGQAGEVDEFSFPYPTPYAFIAESEDGTFTAGEEKQIINILKSFKEAE
;
A
#
# COMPACT_ATOMS: atom_id res chain seq x y z
N MET A 1 29.34 58.02 -49.73
CA MET A 1 29.05 57.06 -48.64
C MET A 1 29.43 57.53 -47.23
N LYS A 2 30.57 58.23 -46.99
CA LYS A 2 31.04 58.55 -45.62
C LYS A 2 30.20 59.56 -44.79
N LYS A 3 29.49 60.53 -45.40
CA LYS A 3 28.67 61.53 -44.67
C LYS A 3 27.32 61.01 -44.17
N LYS A 4 26.66 60.08 -44.90
CA LYS A 4 25.40 59.45 -44.48
C LYS A 4 25.62 58.48 -43.32
N ILE A 5 26.69 57.69 -43.37
CA ILE A 5 27.05 56.76 -42.29
C ILE A 5 27.40 57.51 -40.99
N ARG A 6 28.15 58.63 -41.08
CA ARG A 6 28.42 59.47 -39.90
C ARG A 6 27.15 60.06 -39.26
N ARG A 7 26.17 60.47 -40.06
CA ARG A 7 24.88 60.97 -39.54
C ARG A 7 24.07 59.86 -38.86
N ILE A 8 24.07 58.65 -39.41
CA ILE A 8 23.38 57.51 -38.81
C ILE A 8 24.03 57.12 -37.48
N ILE A 9 25.36 57.09 -37.40
CA ILE A 9 26.08 56.78 -36.14
C ILE A 9 25.79 57.82 -35.06
N VAL A 10 25.75 59.12 -35.40
CA VAL A 10 25.44 60.18 -34.43
C VAL A 10 23.97 60.08 -33.96
N ILE A 11 23.04 59.75 -34.84
CA ILE A 11 21.62 59.55 -34.46
C ILE A 11 21.47 58.34 -33.55
N ILE A 12 22.17 57.23 -33.82
CA ILE A 12 22.18 56.04 -32.96
C ILE A 12 22.80 56.37 -31.61
N LEU A 13 23.89 57.13 -31.57
CA LEU A 13 24.53 57.51 -30.30
C LEU A 13 23.62 58.40 -29.45
N ILE A 14 22.89 59.33 -30.06
CA ILE A 14 21.91 60.19 -29.35
C ILE A 14 20.73 59.35 -28.85
N LEU A 15 20.27 58.36 -29.63
CA LEU A 15 19.22 57.42 -29.19
C LEU A 15 19.69 56.54 -28.03
N VAL A 16 20.92 56.03 -28.05
CA VAL A 16 21.49 55.24 -26.96
C VAL A 16 21.66 56.09 -25.70
N VAL A 17 22.10 57.34 -25.83
CA VAL A 17 22.21 58.27 -24.69
C VAL A 17 20.83 58.66 -24.16
N ALA A 18 19.84 58.86 -25.01
CA ALA A 18 18.46 59.12 -24.59
C ALA A 18 17.83 57.90 -23.89
N ILE A 19 18.12 56.69 -24.36
CA ILE A 19 17.72 55.43 -23.71
C ILE A 19 18.45 55.27 -22.38
N LEU A 20 19.74 55.60 -22.29
CA LEU A 20 20.48 55.56 -21.02
C LEU A 20 19.99 56.61 -20.03
N ILE A 21 19.65 57.83 -20.47
CA ILE A 21 19.05 58.87 -19.61
C ILE A 21 17.63 58.49 -19.22
N ALA A 22 16.86 57.83 -20.10
CA ALA A 22 15.55 57.29 -19.77
C ALA A 22 15.65 56.11 -18.80
N ILE A 23 16.63 55.21 -18.93
CA ILE A 23 16.88 54.10 -18.00
C ILE A 23 17.41 54.65 -16.67
N PHE A 24 18.32 55.62 -16.68
CA PHE A 24 18.84 56.22 -15.43
C PHE A 24 17.80 57.11 -14.76
N GLY A 25 16.94 57.78 -15.53
CA GLY A 25 15.79 58.54 -15.03
C GLY A 25 14.65 57.63 -14.54
N TYR A 26 14.41 56.49 -15.19
CA TYR A 26 13.46 55.45 -14.79
C TYR A 26 13.96 54.72 -13.54
N ASN A 27 15.25 54.40 -13.45
CA ASN A 27 15.88 53.83 -12.26
C ASN A 27 15.90 54.84 -11.11
N LYS A 28 16.12 56.14 -11.35
CA LYS A 28 16.07 57.17 -10.29
C LYS A 28 14.64 57.54 -9.87
N LEU A 29 13.63 57.26 -10.69
CA LEU A 29 12.20 57.35 -10.34
C LEU A 29 11.67 56.05 -9.70
N GLN A 30 12.25 54.88 -10.03
CA GLN A 30 11.99 53.59 -9.37
C GLN A 30 12.69 53.47 -8.00
N ASP A 31 13.92 53.97 -7.84
CA ASP A 31 14.60 54.07 -6.54
C ASP A 31 13.87 54.99 -5.56
N SER A 32 13.02 55.90 -6.05
CA SER A 32 12.22 56.80 -5.21
C SER A 32 10.83 56.29 -4.85
N ASN A 33 10.48 55.05 -5.20
CA ASN A 33 9.17 54.46 -4.91
C ASN A 33 9.24 53.10 -4.18
N GLU A 34 10.35 52.81 -3.49
CA GLU A 34 10.34 51.88 -2.36
C GLU A 34 9.66 52.56 -1.16
N GLN A 35 8.33 52.71 -1.21
CA GLN A 35 7.58 52.73 0.04
C GLN A 35 7.57 51.29 0.56
N GLU A 36 8.48 50.95 1.48
CA GLU A 36 8.23 49.88 2.44
C GLU A 36 6.79 50.04 2.94
N GLN A 37 5.89 49.12 2.58
CA GLN A 37 4.53 49.17 3.12
C GLN A 37 4.61 48.80 4.60
N GLU A 38 4.74 49.83 5.43
CA GLU A 38 4.80 49.74 6.89
C GLU A 38 3.64 48.89 7.41
N THR A 39 3.96 47.85 8.19
CA THR A 39 2.95 47.03 8.87
C THR A 39 2.36 47.83 10.03
N ILE A 40 1.05 47.99 10.05
CA ILE A 40 0.32 48.80 11.04
C ILE A 40 -0.53 47.88 11.91
N VAL A 41 -0.16 47.79 13.19
CA VAL A 41 -0.90 47.09 14.25
C VAL A 41 -1.89 48.06 14.89
N LYS A 42 -3.12 47.60 15.17
CA LYS A 42 -4.12 48.43 15.84
C LYS A 42 -3.76 48.71 17.30
N LYS A 43 -4.10 49.91 17.78
CA LYS A 43 -3.71 50.40 19.12
C LYS A 43 -4.32 49.62 20.29
N ASN A 44 -5.46 48.96 20.07
CA ASN A 44 -6.17 48.16 21.07
C ASN A 44 -5.62 46.72 21.18
N VAL A 45 -4.55 46.38 20.46
CA VAL A 45 -3.93 45.06 20.54
C VAL A 45 -3.04 44.97 21.79
N LYS A 46 -3.15 43.84 22.51
CA LYS A 46 -2.38 43.49 23.70
C LYS A 46 -1.67 42.17 23.45
N VAL A 47 -0.38 42.10 23.74
CA VAL A 47 0.44 40.93 23.42
C VAL A 47 0.86 40.22 24.70
N ILE A 48 0.77 38.89 24.69
CA ILE A 48 1.28 37.99 25.73
C ILE A 48 2.28 37.04 25.07
N THR A 49 3.49 36.96 25.59
CA THR A 49 4.56 36.06 25.14
C THR A 49 5.16 35.31 26.32
N SER A 50 6.01 34.32 26.05
CA SER A 50 6.79 33.62 27.08
C SER A 50 7.67 34.56 27.93
N GLU A 51 8.10 35.69 27.36
CA GLU A 51 8.91 36.72 28.01
C GLU A 51 8.08 37.70 28.87
N THR A 52 6.76 37.70 28.74
CA THR A 52 5.88 38.53 29.57
C THR A 52 6.03 38.16 31.05
N ASP A 53 6.04 39.14 31.96
CA ASP A 53 6.11 38.88 33.41
C ASP A 53 5.11 37.80 33.81
N LYS A 54 5.58 36.75 34.50
CA LYS A 54 4.75 35.61 34.95
C LYS A 54 3.50 36.03 35.73
N LYS A 55 3.54 37.17 36.43
CA LYS A 55 2.36 37.71 37.15
C LYS A 55 1.28 38.27 36.22
N LYS A 56 1.67 38.66 35.00
CA LYS A 56 0.80 39.20 33.94
C LYS A 56 0.37 38.14 32.93
N GLN A 57 0.96 36.94 32.98
CA GLN A 57 0.52 35.80 32.17
C GLN A 57 -0.75 35.17 32.75
N PRO A 58 -1.61 34.57 31.90
CA PRO A 58 -2.81 33.90 32.37
C PRO A 58 -2.47 32.60 33.10
N VAL A 59 -3.26 32.27 34.11
CA VAL A 59 -3.17 30.99 34.84
C VAL A 59 -4.02 29.90 34.20
N SER A 60 -5.06 30.28 33.47
CA SER A 60 -5.92 29.35 32.73
C SER A 60 -6.55 30.07 31.54
N VAL A 61 -6.77 29.32 30.46
CA VAL A 61 -7.42 29.76 29.23
C VAL A 61 -8.50 28.72 28.91
N THR A 62 -9.77 29.12 28.92
CA THR A 62 -10.90 28.29 28.48
C THR A 62 -11.31 28.69 27.07
N GLU A 63 -12.40 28.16 26.52
CA GLU A 63 -12.92 28.56 25.21
C GLU A 63 -13.31 30.05 25.17
N ASP A 64 -14.03 30.51 26.20
CA ASP A 64 -14.70 31.82 26.27
C ASP A 64 -14.08 32.79 27.29
N SER A 65 -13.05 32.38 28.03
CA SER A 65 -12.44 33.26 29.02
C SER A 65 -10.95 33.00 29.27
N ILE A 66 -10.31 34.00 29.88
CA ILE A 66 -8.90 33.99 30.28
C ILE A 66 -8.82 34.42 31.74
N ILE A 67 -8.18 33.61 32.58
CA ILE A 67 -8.11 33.83 34.02
C ILE A 67 -6.72 34.34 34.41
N PHE A 68 -6.68 35.39 35.23
CA PHE A 68 -5.46 36.00 35.77
C PHE A 68 -5.51 36.08 37.30
N ASN A 69 -4.35 35.90 37.95
CA ASN A 69 -4.21 36.14 39.40
C ASN A 69 -4.11 37.62 39.77
N SER A 70 -3.63 38.45 38.84
CA SER A 70 -3.51 39.89 39.04
C SER A 70 -4.45 40.61 38.08
N ARG A 71 -4.92 41.80 38.46
CA ARG A 71 -5.81 42.60 37.61
C ARG A 71 -5.11 42.90 36.28
N PRO A 72 -5.63 42.41 35.14
CA PRO A 72 -5.02 42.71 33.86
C PRO A 72 -5.33 44.15 33.43
N GLU A 73 -4.41 44.76 32.68
CA GLU A 73 -4.57 46.12 32.12
C GLU A 73 -5.33 46.10 30.79
N TYR A 74 -6.42 45.33 30.74
CA TYR A 74 -7.28 45.19 29.55
C TYR A 74 -8.61 45.94 29.73
N ARG A 75 -9.26 46.23 28.62
CA ARG A 75 -10.58 46.86 28.55
C ARG A 75 -11.44 46.15 27.50
N GLU A 76 -12.75 46.30 27.62
CA GLU A 76 -13.68 45.84 26.59
C GLU A 76 -13.33 46.45 25.23
N GLY A 77 -13.30 45.60 24.20
CA GLY A 77 -12.84 45.94 22.85
C GLY A 77 -11.34 45.79 22.60
N ASP A 78 -10.52 45.51 23.63
CA ASP A 78 -9.12 45.12 23.41
C ASP A 78 -9.04 43.76 22.70
N VAL A 79 -8.00 43.57 21.89
CA VAL A 79 -7.70 42.31 21.21
C VAL A 79 -6.43 41.74 21.82
N ILE A 80 -6.52 40.58 22.46
CA ILE A 80 -5.39 39.89 23.08
C ILE A 80 -4.82 38.89 22.07
N VAL A 81 -3.53 39.00 21.79
CA VAL A 81 -2.77 38.03 21.00
C VAL A 81 -1.75 37.35 21.91
N SER A 82 -1.84 36.04 22.03
CA SER A 82 -0.87 35.22 22.76
C SER A 82 -0.01 34.43 21.80
N GLY A 83 1.29 34.48 22.04
CA GLY A 83 2.25 33.49 21.54
C GLY A 83 2.21 32.19 22.34
N ILE A 84 3.22 31.35 22.12
CA ILE A 84 3.48 30.10 22.83
C ILE A 84 3.86 30.43 24.27
N THR A 85 2.99 30.05 25.19
CA THR A 85 3.21 30.18 26.64
C THR A 85 2.94 28.84 27.31
N SER A 86 3.30 28.71 28.59
CA SER A 86 3.04 27.48 29.35
C SER A 86 1.55 27.17 29.50
N THR A 87 0.68 28.19 29.48
CA THR A 87 -0.78 28.06 29.62
C THR A 87 -1.53 28.16 28.29
N SER A 88 -0.84 28.55 27.20
CA SER A 88 -1.38 28.54 25.84
C SER A 88 -0.30 28.06 24.88
N LYS A 89 -0.20 26.74 24.72
CA LYS A 89 0.80 26.13 23.84
C LYS A 89 0.59 26.50 22.38
N ASN A 90 -0.67 26.63 21.94
CA ASN A 90 -1.02 26.97 20.56
C ASN A 90 -1.12 28.48 20.30
N GLY A 91 -0.96 29.32 21.34
CA GLY A 91 -1.32 30.73 21.25
C GLY A 91 -2.83 30.95 21.04
N PHE A 92 -3.24 32.21 20.87
CA PHE A 92 -4.61 32.58 20.50
C PHE A 92 -4.71 34.04 20.04
N ILE A 93 -5.81 34.38 19.36
CA ILE A 93 -6.27 35.76 19.13
C ILE A 93 -7.71 35.85 19.65
N ARG A 94 -7.97 36.78 20.57
CA ARG A 94 -9.29 36.91 21.20
C ARG A 94 -9.65 38.36 21.47
N LYS A 95 -10.93 38.70 21.37
CA LYS A 95 -11.45 40.03 21.72
C LYS A 95 -12.05 40.02 23.12
N VAL A 96 -11.77 41.04 23.91
CA VAL A 96 -12.31 41.20 25.26
C VAL A 96 -13.73 41.76 25.19
N ILE A 97 -14.69 41.04 25.78
CA ILE A 97 -16.10 41.46 25.88
C ILE A 97 -16.51 41.82 27.31
N GLY A 98 -15.67 41.50 28.31
CA GLY A 98 -15.96 41.84 29.70
C GLY A 98 -14.85 41.41 30.65
N ILE A 99 -14.82 42.03 31.83
CA ILE A 99 -13.86 41.68 32.89
C ILE A 99 -14.60 41.61 34.22
N GLU A 100 -14.54 40.46 34.86
CA GLU A 100 -15.20 40.19 36.14
C GLU A 100 -14.14 39.82 37.19
N LYS A 101 -14.35 40.28 38.42
CA LYS A 101 -13.54 39.86 39.56
C LYS A 101 -14.24 38.69 40.24
N ASN A 102 -13.55 37.57 40.39
CA ASN A 102 -14.04 36.38 41.08
C ASN A 102 -13.08 35.98 42.21
N GLY A 103 -13.42 36.37 43.44
CA GLY A 103 -12.53 36.24 44.59
C GLY A 103 -11.23 37.01 44.38
N ASP A 104 -10.10 36.30 44.48
CA ASP A 104 -8.76 36.85 44.24
C ASP A 104 -8.31 36.78 42.76
N SER A 105 -9.14 36.23 41.89
CA SER A 105 -8.86 36.09 40.46
C SER A 105 -9.66 37.08 39.61
N TYR A 106 -9.19 37.31 38.39
CA TYR A 106 -9.86 38.11 37.37
C TYR A 106 -10.17 37.23 36.17
N VAL A 107 -11.44 37.21 35.77
CA VAL A 107 -11.95 36.48 34.60
C VAL A 107 -12.18 37.50 33.49
N VAL A 108 -11.39 37.40 32.43
CA VAL A 108 -11.56 38.18 31.21
C VAL A 108 -12.43 37.35 30.27
N LYS A 109 -13.67 37.77 30.05
CA LYS A 109 -14.57 37.15 29.08
C LYS A 109 -14.16 37.58 27.68
N THR A 110 -14.13 36.62 26.77
CA THR A 110 -13.61 36.80 25.42
C THR A 110 -14.45 36.12 24.36
N GLU A 111 -14.39 36.64 23.15
CA GLU A 111 -14.88 35.98 21.94
C GLU A 111 -13.72 35.77 20.94
N PRO A 112 -13.89 34.88 19.93
CA PRO A 112 -12.95 34.75 18.83
C PRO A 112 -12.64 36.08 18.15
N ALA A 113 -11.41 36.24 17.65
CA ALA A 113 -11.00 37.41 16.88
C ALA A 113 -10.12 36.97 15.70
N VAL A 114 -10.11 37.80 14.65
CA VAL A 114 -9.42 37.50 13.39
C VAL A 114 -8.21 38.41 13.18
N LEU A 115 -7.34 38.08 12.23
CA LEU A 115 -6.15 38.87 11.92
C LEU A 115 -6.46 40.32 11.51
N THR A 116 -7.63 40.57 10.91
CA THR A 116 -8.09 41.93 10.60
C THR A 116 -8.50 42.73 11.84
N ASP A 117 -8.69 42.11 13.01
CA ASP A 117 -8.83 42.80 14.29
C ASP A 117 -7.48 43.27 14.84
N VAL A 118 -6.41 42.58 14.49
CA VAL A 118 -5.04 42.85 14.95
C VAL A 118 -4.34 43.88 14.05
N PHE A 119 -4.39 43.67 12.73
CA PHE A 119 -3.67 44.49 11.76
C PHE A 119 -4.61 45.42 10.99
N GLU A 120 -4.20 46.68 10.82
CA GLU A 120 -4.81 47.60 9.86
C GLU A 120 -4.22 47.37 8.45
N LYS A 121 -2.89 47.16 8.41
CA LYS A 121 -2.13 46.80 7.20
C LYS A 121 -1.06 45.79 7.57
N ALA A 122 -0.94 44.72 6.80
CA ALA A 122 0.14 43.74 6.95
C ALA A 122 0.43 43.05 5.62
N GLN A 123 1.69 42.72 5.39
CA GLN A 123 2.13 41.83 4.32
C GLN A 123 3.05 40.78 4.93
N ILE A 124 2.56 39.54 5.00
CA ILE A 124 3.25 38.42 5.61
C ILE A 124 3.38 37.34 4.56
N TYR A 125 4.61 37.05 4.20
CA TYR A 125 4.97 35.89 3.38
C TYR A 125 5.99 35.10 4.17
N LYS A 126 5.66 33.85 4.50
CA LYS A 126 6.53 32.98 5.29
C LYS A 126 6.55 31.59 4.70
N ARG A 127 7.76 31.08 4.48
CA ARG A 127 8.04 29.68 4.20
C ARG A 127 8.66 29.06 5.44
N ILE A 128 8.18 27.88 5.82
CA ILE A 128 8.66 27.12 6.98
C ILE A 128 9.02 25.73 6.47
N LYS A 129 10.32 25.37 6.48
CA LYS A 129 10.73 23.96 6.32
C LYS A 129 10.46 23.25 7.63
N LEU A 130 9.74 22.13 7.60
CA LEU A 130 9.53 21.30 8.78
C LEU A 130 10.78 20.46 9.06
N THR A 131 11.14 20.37 10.34
CA THR A 131 12.24 19.54 10.85
C THR A 131 11.76 18.80 12.07
N GLU A 132 12.38 17.69 12.42
CA GLU A 132 12.02 16.93 13.63
C GLU A 132 12.06 17.79 14.90
N ASP A 133 13.05 18.68 15.02
CA ASP A 133 13.22 19.60 16.16
C ASP A 133 12.31 20.85 16.10
N GLY A 134 11.50 21.02 15.07
CA GLY A 134 10.58 22.16 14.86
C GLY A 134 11.21 23.57 14.78
N ASN A 135 12.47 23.76 15.18
CA ASN A 135 13.08 25.06 15.49
C ASN A 135 14.20 25.52 14.54
N LYS A 136 14.52 24.78 13.47
CA LYS A 136 15.54 25.19 12.46
C LYS A 136 14.89 25.71 11.17
N SER A 137 13.83 26.50 11.25
CA SER A 137 13.23 27.10 10.06
C SER A 137 14.04 28.33 9.61
N ALA A 138 14.55 28.28 8.38
CA ALA A 138 15.04 29.46 7.71
C ALA A 138 13.84 30.29 7.23
N SER A 139 13.58 31.41 7.91
CA SER A 139 12.47 32.30 7.61
C SER A 139 12.88 33.30 6.53
N TYR A 140 12.34 33.17 5.32
CA TYR A 140 12.57 34.13 4.24
C TYR A 140 11.38 35.08 4.13
N SER A 141 11.65 36.38 4.26
CA SER A 141 10.68 37.41 3.86
C SER A 141 10.85 37.64 2.37
N ILE A 142 9.85 37.25 1.57
CA ILE A 142 9.90 37.45 0.11
C ILE A 142 9.52 38.91 -0.18
N GLY A 143 10.51 39.73 -0.55
CA GLY A 143 10.27 41.05 -1.11
C GLY A 143 9.63 40.93 -2.50
N LYS A 144 8.69 41.82 -2.85
CA LYS A 144 8.11 41.85 -4.19
C LYS A 144 9.15 42.38 -5.19
N THR A 145 9.73 41.51 -6.00
CA THR A 145 10.24 41.88 -7.32
C THR A 145 9.43 41.17 -8.40
N GLU A 146 8.99 41.91 -9.40
CA GLU A 146 8.09 41.48 -10.48
C GLU A 146 8.69 40.46 -11.45
N ASN A 147 9.91 39.95 -11.22
CA ASN A 147 10.53 38.93 -12.05
C ASN A 147 10.53 37.55 -11.37
N THR A 148 9.39 36.87 -11.53
CA THR A 148 9.24 35.45 -11.82
C THR A 148 10.28 34.48 -11.24
N TYR A 149 9.87 33.73 -10.20
CA TYR A 149 10.28 32.35 -9.82
C TYR A 149 11.79 32.10 -9.52
N ASN A 150 12.71 32.72 -10.24
CA ASN A 150 14.16 32.53 -10.17
C ASN A 150 14.81 33.14 -8.93
N ASP A 151 14.35 34.29 -8.42
CA ASP A 151 14.89 34.87 -7.18
C ASP A 151 14.43 34.12 -5.93
N VAL A 152 13.20 33.60 -5.96
CA VAL A 152 12.68 32.68 -4.94
C VAL A 152 13.46 31.37 -4.99
N GLN A 153 13.64 30.77 -6.17
CA GLN A 153 14.50 29.60 -6.37
C GLN A 153 15.96 29.84 -5.99
N ASN A 154 16.52 31.05 -6.16
CA ASN A 154 17.89 31.40 -5.75
C ASN A 154 18.02 31.49 -4.23
N VAL A 155 17.05 32.09 -3.54
CA VAL A 155 17.03 32.14 -2.07
C VAL A 155 16.78 30.74 -1.49
N ILE A 156 15.91 29.94 -2.10
CA ILE A 156 15.67 28.53 -1.74
C ILE A 156 16.90 27.67 -2.00
N SER A 157 17.57 27.80 -3.14
CA SER A 157 18.77 27.03 -3.47
C SER A 157 19.98 27.47 -2.65
N GLN A 158 20.06 28.74 -2.21
CA GLN A 158 21.05 29.17 -1.21
C GLN A 158 20.74 28.59 0.17
N ALA A 159 19.46 28.49 0.57
CA ALA A 159 19.02 27.80 1.77
C ALA A 159 19.42 26.31 1.73
N ASP A 160 19.08 25.65 0.62
CA ASP A 160 19.34 24.24 0.37
C ASP A 160 20.85 23.94 0.26
N ASN A 161 21.65 24.81 -0.36
CA ASN A 161 23.11 24.64 -0.44
C ASN A 161 23.81 24.88 0.89
N THR A 162 23.36 25.88 1.66
CA THR A 162 23.87 26.12 3.02
C THR A 162 23.53 24.92 3.91
N TYR A 163 22.32 24.38 3.79
CA TYR A 163 21.88 23.16 4.48
C TYR A 163 22.63 21.91 4.02
N ARG A 164 22.84 21.66 2.72
CA ARG A 164 23.69 20.56 2.23
C ARG A 164 25.10 20.64 2.80
N THR A 165 25.65 21.85 2.90
CA THR A 165 26.98 22.08 3.49
C THR A 165 27.00 21.79 5.00
N VAL A 166 25.94 22.15 5.72
CA VAL A 166 25.78 21.86 7.17
C VAL A 166 25.51 20.37 7.41
N MET A 167 24.65 19.70 6.63
CA MET A 167 24.40 18.25 6.71
C MET A 167 25.65 17.41 6.38
N LEU A 168 26.47 17.85 5.42
CA LEU A 168 27.76 17.22 5.14
C LEU A 168 28.79 17.43 6.27
N ALA A 169 28.63 18.49 7.08
CA ALA A 169 29.49 18.80 8.22
C ALA A 169 29.02 18.14 9.53
N ASP A 170 27.70 18.09 9.77
CA ASP A 170 27.06 17.57 10.99
C ASP A 170 26.84 16.06 10.97
N LYS A 171 27.00 15.38 9.82
CA LYS A 171 27.10 13.91 9.72
C LYS A 171 28.22 13.28 10.57
N LYS A 172 29.00 14.09 11.30
CA LYS A 172 30.04 13.59 12.19
C LYS A 172 29.67 13.52 13.67
N GLU A 173 28.67 14.21 14.22
CA GLU A 173 28.56 14.29 15.70
C GLU A 173 27.14 14.53 16.30
N ALA A 174 26.07 13.89 15.83
CA ALA A 174 24.81 13.86 16.59
C ALA A 174 24.14 12.47 16.59
N ASP A 175 23.85 11.96 17.79
CA ASP A 175 23.07 10.75 18.08
C ASP A 175 21.56 10.95 17.76
N ASP A 176 21.23 11.32 16.52
CA ASP A 176 19.84 11.26 16.05
C ASP A 176 19.55 9.82 15.61
N GLU A 177 18.45 9.21 16.09
CA GLU A 177 17.98 7.91 15.64
C GLU A 177 17.79 7.95 14.12
N ASP A 178 18.60 7.18 13.38
CA ASP A 178 18.50 7.06 11.94
C ASP A 178 17.11 6.54 11.56
N ASN A 179 16.30 7.38 10.90
CA ASN A 179 14.96 7.02 10.44
C ASN A 179 14.99 6.02 9.25
N GLY A 180 16.20 5.69 8.77
CA GLY A 180 16.47 4.70 7.75
C GLY A 180 16.28 5.21 6.32
N THR A 181 15.99 6.50 6.12
CA THR A 181 15.69 7.12 4.82
C THR A 181 16.51 8.39 4.58
N ASP A 182 16.57 8.87 3.32
CA ASP A 182 17.23 10.13 2.97
C ASP A 182 16.37 11.38 3.26
N TYR A 183 15.20 11.21 3.88
CA TYR A 183 14.22 12.26 4.14
C TYR A 183 14.21 12.71 5.59
N VAL A 184 13.78 13.95 5.84
CA VAL A 184 13.65 14.49 7.20
C VAL A 184 12.63 13.70 8.03
N PHE A 185 11.51 13.32 7.42
CA PHE A 185 10.53 12.42 8.02
C PHE A 185 10.48 11.14 7.19
N GLY A 186 10.64 9.98 7.82
CA GLY A 186 10.58 8.72 7.10
C GLY A 186 10.56 7.53 8.03
N LYS A 187 10.24 6.36 7.46
CA LYS A 187 10.25 5.10 8.18
C LYS A 187 10.46 3.94 7.22
N LYS A 188 11.33 3.01 7.63
CA LYS A 188 11.35 1.63 7.13
C LYS A 188 10.35 0.80 7.92
N PHE A 189 9.56 -0.01 7.21
CA PHE A 189 8.52 -0.81 7.83
C PHE A 189 8.41 -2.19 7.18
N GLU A 190 7.96 -3.13 7.97
CA GLU A 190 7.61 -4.48 7.58
C GLU A 190 6.46 -4.90 8.49
N MET A 191 5.32 -5.23 7.89
CA MET A 191 4.10 -5.63 8.57
C MET A 191 3.64 -6.95 7.98
N GLU A 192 3.31 -7.89 8.86
CA GLU A 192 2.82 -9.22 8.49
C GLU A 192 1.37 -9.36 8.96
N SER A 193 0.48 -9.71 8.04
CA SER A 193 -0.91 -10.07 8.32
C SER A 193 -1.28 -11.22 7.39
N ASP A 194 -1.29 -12.46 7.89
CA ASP A 194 -1.56 -13.65 7.07
C ASP A 194 -2.85 -13.47 6.24
N PRO A 195 -2.79 -13.52 4.89
CA PRO A 195 -1.74 -14.11 4.04
C PRO A 195 -0.77 -13.15 3.34
N PHE A 196 -0.73 -11.89 3.74
CA PHE A 196 0.11 -10.91 3.07
C PHE A 196 1.15 -10.24 3.98
N THR A 197 2.25 -9.85 3.37
CA THR A 197 3.31 -9.05 3.98
C THR A 197 3.43 -7.77 3.17
N ILE A 198 3.42 -6.64 3.85
CA ILE A 198 3.75 -5.35 3.26
C ILE A 198 5.03 -4.82 3.90
N SER A 199 6.00 -4.48 3.08
CA SER A 199 7.26 -3.89 3.55
C SER A 199 7.73 -2.80 2.61
N GLY A 200 8.64 -1.97 3.11
CA GLY A 200 9.12 -0.87 2.32
C GLY A 200 9.78 0.24 3.13
N GLU A 201 9.99 1.34 2.44
CA GLU A 201 10.44 2.59 3.02
C GLU A 201 9.65 3.73 2.40
N ALA A 202 9.28 4.70 3.21
CA ALA A 202 8.70 5.93 2.73
C ALA A 202 9.27 7.10 3.52
N GLY A 203 9.52 8.20 2.83
CA GLY A 203 9.98 9.43 3.45
C GLY A 203 9.56 10.66 2.68
N PHE A 204 9.59 11.79 3.37
CA PHE A 204 9.16 13.07 2.85
C PHE A 204 9.84 14.27 3.51
N ASP A 205 10.09 15.29 2.71
CA ASP A 205 10.47 16.63 3.14
C ASP A 205 9.29 17.58 2.93
N VAL A 206 8.96 18.43 3.91
CA VAL A 206 7.81 19.34 3.85
C VAL A 206 8.21 20.79 4.05
N TRP A 207 7.62 21.67 3.24
CA TRP A 207 7.64 23.12 3.41
C TRP A 207 6.22 23.66 3.44
N LEU A 208 5.95 24.53 4.42
CA LEU A 208 4.70 25.25 4.54
C LEU A 208 4.88 26.71 4.12
N ASP A 209 4.11 27.13 3.13
CA ASP A 209 3.99 28.51 2.68
C ASP A 209 2.73 29.17 3.26
N ILE A 210 2.91 30.30 3.91
CA ILE A 210 1.86 31.14 4.48
C ILE A 210 1.92 32.49 3.79
N LYS A 211 0.80 32.92 3.22
CA LYS A 211 0.61 34.23 2.60
C LYS A 211 -0.55 34.94 3.28
N ILE A 212 -0.33 36.15 3.78
CA ILE A 212 -1.37 37.03 4.34
C ILE A 212 -1.11 38.46 3.90
N GLU A 213 -2.09 39.07 3.25
CA GLU A 213 -2.10 40.48 2.86
C GLU A 213 -3.35 41.14 3.44
N ILE A 214 -3.17 42.10 4.35
CA ILE A 214 -4.25 42.86 4.97
C ILE A 214 -4.15 44.32 4.54
N LYS A 215 -5.27 44.87 4.04
CA LYS A 215 -5.41 46.29 3.66
C LYS A 215 -6.77 46.81 4.08
N HIS A 216 -6.81 47.57 5.19
CA HIS A 216 -7.99 48.24 5.72
C HIS A 216 -9.22 47.30 5.79
N GLY A 217 -9.12 46.23 6.59
CA GLY A 217 -10.21 45.27 6.83
C GLY A 217 -10.42 44.23 5.71
N ASN A 218 -9.77 44.38 4.55
CA ASN A 218 -9.76 43.33 3.54
C ASN A 218 -8.54 42.44 3.74
N ILE A 219 -8.72 41.13 3.58
CA ILE A 219 -7.65 40.13 3.67
C ILE A 219 -7.61 39.27 2.41
N THR A 220 -6.40 39.00 1.93
CA THR A 220 -6.08 37.89 1.03
C THR A 220 -5.11 36.99 1.75
N CYS A 221 -5.46 35.73 1.96
CA CYS A 221 -4.63 34.80 2.72
C CYS A 221 -4.61 33.41 2.09
N GLY A 222 -3.61 32.60 2.41
CA GLY A 222 -3.52 31.25 1.90
C GLY A 222 -2.42 30.45 2.59
N MET A 223 -2.60 29.13 2.55
CA MET A 223 -1.59 28.16 2.98
C MET A 223 -1.35 27.19 1.83
N ALA A 224 -0.08 26.89 1.55
CA ALA A 224 0.31 25.87 0.59
C ALA A 224 1.40 25.00 1.18
N ILE A 225 1.30 23.71 0.91
CA ILE A 225 2.23 22.68 1.35
C ILE A 225 2.99 22.28 0.10
N LYS A 226 4.30 22.47 0.12
CA LYS A 226 5.19 21.83 -0.83
C LYS A 226 5.81 20.63 -0.14
N SER A 227 5.82 19.49 -0.80
CA SER A 227 6.54 18.31 -0.31
C SER A 227 7.34 17.65 -1.41
N LYS A 228 8.40 16.97 -0.98
CA LYS A 228 9.13 15.99 -1.79
C LYS A 228 8.97 14.66 -1.10
N GLU A 229 8.38 13.71 -1.77
CA GLU A 229 8.08 12.40 -1.23
C GLU A 229 8.83 11.34 -2.03
N GLY A 230 9.18 10.25 -1.38
CA GLY A 230 9.57 9.05 -2.10
C GLY A 230 9.40 7.82 -1.26
N GLY A 231 9.25 6.69 -1.94
CA GLY A 231 9.08 5.43 -1.27
C GLY A 231 9.22 4.24 -2.19
N LYS A 232 9.52 3.11 -1.55
CA LYS A 232 9.55 1.77 -2.15
C LYS A 232 8.58 0.93 -1.37
N ILE A 233 7.68 0.26 -2.07
CA ILE A 233 6.71 -0.64 -1.46
C ILE A 233 6.85 -2.01 -2.11
N LEU A 234 6.80 -3.03 -1.27
CA LEU A 234 6.70 -4.43 -1.63
C LEU A 234 5.48 -5.00 -0.91
N LEU A 235 4.53 -5.50 -1.68
CA LEU A 235 3.40 -6.29 -1.20
C LEU A 235 3.60 -7.73 -1.67
N LYS A 236 3.40 -8.69 -0.79
CA LYS A 236 3.30 -10.11 -1.14
C LYS A 236 2.02 -10.66 -0.53
N CYS A 237 1.15 -11.24 -1.34
CA CYS A 237 -0.04 -11.95 -0.89
C CYS A 237 0.08 -13.42 -1.31
N GLY A 238 0.07 -14.35 -0.36
CA GLY A 238 0.42 -15.75 -0.58
C GLY A 238 -0.75 -16.70 -0.85
N LYS A 239 -2.00 -16.30 -0.61
CA LYS A 239 -3.21 -17.10 -0.84
C LYS A 239 -4.45 -16.21 -1.01
N ASP A 240 -5.57 -16.85 -1.32
CA ASP A 240 -6.87 -16.20 -1.51
C ASP A 240 -7.20 -15.24 -0.37
N TRP A 241 -7.62 -14.03 -0.75
CA TRP A 241 -7.92 -12.96 0.21
C TRP A 241 -8.98 -12.02 -0.33
N ASN A 242 -9.83 -11.53 0.57
CA ASN A 242 -10.87 -10.54 0.24
C ASN A 242 -11.08 -9.59 1.43
N LYS A 243 -10.09 -8.72 1.68
CA LYS A 243 -10.15 -7.60 2.64
C LYS A 243 -9.14 -6.51 2.32
N GLU A 244 -9.43 -5.32 2.83
CA GLU A 244 -8.49 -4.20 2.98
C GLU A 244 -8.02 -4.11 4.45
N GLU A 245 -6.76 -3.73 4.64
CA GLU A 245 -6.15 -3.50 5.95
C GLU A 245 -5.31 -2.21 5.93
N GLU A 246 -5.37 -1.44 7.02
CA GLU A 246 -4.66 -0.17 7.19
C GLU A 246 -3.79 -0.20 8.45
N TRP A 247 -2.54 0.26 8.33
CA TRP A 247 -1.61 0.42 9.45
C TRP A 247 -1.19 1.89 9.57
N GLY A 248 -1.43 2.47 10.74
CA GLY A 248 -0.81 3.75 11.14
C GLY A 248 0.66 3.52 11.49
N LEU A 249 1.57 3.84 10.57
CA LEU A 249 3.00 3.58 10.74
C LEU A 249 3.60 4.47 11.84
N TRP A 250 3.19 5.74 11.91
CA TRP A 250 3.47 6.66 13.01
C TRP A 250 2.62 7.94 12.94
N GLU A 251 2.50 8.61 14.08
CA GLU A 251 1.89 9.91 14.24
C GLU A 251 2.84 10.83 15.02
N LYS A 252 3.12 12.02 14.51
CA LYS A 252 4.03 13.00 15.14
C LYS A 252 3.38 14.38 15.18
N SER A 253 3.11 14.85 16.40
CA SER A 253 2.82 16.26 16.65
C SER A 253 4.14 17.02 16.74
N LEU A 254 4.40 17.90 15.76
CA LEU A 254 5.63 18.69 15.77
C LEU A 254 5.53 19.84 16.77
N PRO A 255 6.67 20.32 17.31
CA PRO A 255 6.68 21.52 18.14
C PRO A 255 6.01 22.71 17.43
N ASN A 256 5.25 23.48 18.19
CA ASN A 256 4.62 24.68 17.67
C ASN A 256 5.68 25.71 17.28
N TYR A 257 5.50 26.31 16.11
CA TYR A 257 6.41 27.32 15.57
C TYR A 257 5.81 28.71 15.79
N GLU A 258 6.61 29.64 16.33
CA GLU A 258 6.21 31.04 16.50
C GLU A 258 7.13 31.97 15.69
N PHE A 259 6.54 32.91 14.97
CA PHE A 259 7.26 34.02 14.36
C PHE A 259 6.58 35.35 14.66
N VAL A 260 7.36 36.43 14.73
CA VAL A 260 6.87 37.74 15.14
C VAL A 260 6.71 38.68 13.93
N VAL A 261 5.57 39.36 13.86
CA VAL A 261 5.26 40.39 12.86
C VAL A 261 4.89 41.68 13.58
N ALA A 262 5.75 42.70 13.49
CA ALA A 262 5.54 44.00 14.16
C ALA A 262 5.19 43.87 15.67
N GLY A 263 5.87 42.95 16.37
CA GLY A 263 5.64 42.66 17.80
C GLY A 263 4.46 41.72 18.10
N ILE A 264 3.75 41.26 17.07
CA ILE A 264 2.64 40.29 17.20
C ILE A 264 3.18 38.87 16.96
N PRO A 265 3.05 37.94 17.92
CA PRO A 265 3.42 36.54 17.72
C PRO A 265 2.35 35.82 16.89
N ILE A 266 2.77 35.16 15.81
CA ILE A 266 1.97 34.27 14.98
C ILE A 266 2.41 32.84 15.26
N VAL A 267 1.47 31.99 15.70
CA VAL A 267 1.76 30.60 16.06
C VAL A 267 1.20 29.66 15.01
N VAL A 268 2.03 28.71 14.58
CA VAL A 268 1.71 27.65 13.62
C VAL A 268 1.83 26.31 14.33
N THR A 269 0.77 25.52 14.28
CA THR A 269 0.73 24.16 14.83
C THR A 269 0.77 23.16 13.69
N ASN A 270 1.55 22.09 13.81
CA ASN A 270 1.76 21.11 12.74
C ASN A 270 1.61 19.68 13.29
N LYS A 271 0.88 18.84 12.57
CA LYS A 271 0.70 17.41 12.87
C LYS A 271 0.92 16.59 11.61
N LEU A 272 1.74 15.56 11.70
CA LEU A 272 2.07 14.64 10.61
C LEU A 272 1.70 13.21 10.97
N GLU A 273 1.15 12.48 10.01
CA GLU A 273 0.80 11.07 10.10
C GLU A 273 1.27 10.35 8.84
N LEU A 274 1.79 9.13 8.99
CA LEU A 274 2.15 8.25 7.88
C LEU A 274 1.39 6.93 8.02
N ASN A 275 0.61 6.60 7.00
CA ASN A 275 -0.20 5.40 6.95
C ASN A 275 0.19 4.53 5.75
N ALA A 276 0.11 3.21 5.92
CA ALA A 276 0.17 2.24 4.85
C ALA A 276 -1.15 1.47 4.79
N GLU A 277 -1.58 1.12 3.60
CA GLU A 277 -2.84 0.44 3.34
C GLU A 277 -2.60 -0.64 2.28
N ALA A 278 -3.14 -1.84 2.48
CA ALA A 278 -3.10 -2.91 1.50
C ALA A 278 -4.49 -3.51 1.32
N GLY A 279 -4.84 -3.83 0.09
CA GLY A 279 -6.12 -4.45 -0.23
C GLY A 279 -5.94 -5.52 -1.28
N ALA A 280 -6.62 -6.66 -1.11
CA ALA A 280 -6.66 -7.71 -2.12
C ALA A 280 -8.05 -8.36 -2.14
N GLU A 281 -8.57 -8.52 -3.35
CA GLU A 281 -9.71 -9.37 -3.71
C GLU A 281 -9.23 -10.31 -4.81
N LEU A 282 -8.60 -11.42 -4.41
CA LEU A 282 -7.91 -12.31 -5.34
C LEU A 282 -8.05 -13.79 -4.97
N GLU A 283 -7.98 -14.63 -6.00
CA GLU A 283 -7.70 -16.06 -5.94
C GLU A 283 -6.24 -16.29 -6.38
N GLY A 284 -5.44 -16.96 -5.56
CA GLY A 284 -4.02 -17.22 -5.82
C GLY A 284 -3.03 -16.36 -5.03
N ASN A 285 -1.92 -15.97 -5.65
CA ASN A 285 -0.87 -15.16 -5.03
C ASN A 285 -0.37 -14.06 -5.95
N ILE A 286 0.08 -12.95 -5.37
CA ILE A 286 0.70 -11.88 -6.14
C ILE A 286 1.74 -11.14 -5.29
N GLY A 287 2.88 -10.87 -5.91
CA GLY A 287 3.87 -9.93 -5.44
C GLY A 287 3.78 -8.65 -6.26
N LEU A 288 3.68 -7.48 -5.60
CA LEU A 288 3.74 -6.17 -6.23
C LEU A 288 4.90 -5.39 -5.66
N SER A 289 5.67 -4.72 -6.50
CA SER A 289 6.64 -3.74 -6.03
C SER A 289 6.70 -2.51 -6.92
N TYR A 290 6.90 -1.35 -6.30
CA TYR A 290 7.11 -0.11 -7.02
C TYR A 290 7.98 0.86 -6.22
N GLU A 291 8.68 1.71 -6.95
CA GLU A 291 9.43 2.84 -6.42
C GLU A 291 8.91 4.12 -7.06
N LEU A 292 8.80 5.17 -6.25
CA LEU A 292 8.33 6.46 -6.71
C LEU A 292 9.02 7.58 -5.94
N ALA A 293 9.28 8.66 -6.67
CA ALA A 293 9.58 9.97 -6.13
C ALA A 293 8.55 10.99 -6.67
N SER A 294 8.06 11.87 -5.81
CA SER A 294 7.17 12.96 -6.21
C SER A 294 7.58 14.29 -5.61
N GLU A 295 7.20 15.37 -6.29
CA GLU A 295 7.14 16.70 -5.72
C GLU A 295 5.72 17.23 -5.88
N THR A 296 5.05 17.52 -4.76
CA THR A 296 3.68 18.04 -4.77
C THR A 296 3.64 19.46 -4.21
N THR A 297 2.69 20.27 -4.67
CA THR A 297 2.33 21.56 -4.09
C THR A 297 0.83 21.71 -4.05
N THR A 298 0.27 21.67 -2.84
CA THR A 298 -1.18 21.65 -2.60
C THR A 298 -1.58 22.71 -1.58
N GLY A 299 -2.68 23.41 -1.80
CA GLY A 299 -3.03 24.53 -0.93
C GLY A 299 -4.31 25.27 -1.29
N PHE A 300 -4.49 26.42 -0.67
CA PHE A 300 -5.59 27.34 -0.98
C PHE A 300 -5.18 28.81 -0.89
N GLU A 301 -5.89 29.67 -1.61
CA GLU A 301 -5.87 31.13 -1.47
C GLU A 301 -7.31 31.65 -1.31
N PHE A 302 -7.59 32.36 -0.23
CA PHE A 302 -8.84 33.02 0.08
C PHE A 302 -8.77 34.55 -0.13
N LYS A 303 -9.87 35.14 -0.62
CA LYS A 303 -10.04 36.59 -0.78
C LYS A 303 -11.34 37.07 -0.16
N SER A 304 -11.26 37.78 0.96
CA SER A 304 -12.45 38.23 1.73
C SER A 304 -13.38 39.15 0.92
N LYS A 305 -12.83 40.00 0.04
CA LYS A 305 -13.62 40.85 -0.86
C LYS A 305 -14.64 40.10 -1.71
N THR A 306 -14.35 38.84 -2.02
CA THR A 306 -15.17 38.01 -2.91
C THR A 306 -15.78 36.82 -2.19
N GLY A 307 -15.32 36.50 -0.97
CA GLY A 307 -15.64 35.26 -0.27
C GLY A 307 -15.15 34.00 -1.00
N LYS A 308 -14.30 34.12 -2.03
CA LYS A 308 -13.87 32.99 -2.86
C LYS A 308 -12.58 32.37 -2.35
N VAL A 309 -12.54 31.04 -2.38
CA VAL A 309 -11.35 30.22 -2.22
C VAL A 309 -10.92 29.72 -3.59
N LYS A 310 -9.60 29.79 -3.86
CA LYS A 310 -8.94 29.23 -5.03
C LYS A 310 -8.03 28.10 -4.57
N GLU A 311 -8.18 26.92 -5.14
CA GLU A 311 -7.31 25.77 -4.89
C GLU A 311 -5.94 25.96 -5.56
N ILE A 312 -4.91 25.40 -4.94
CA ILE A 312 -3.55 25.24 -5.47
C ILE A 312 -3.28 23.75 -5.55
N LYS A 313 -2.92 23.25 -6.73
CA LYS A 313 -2.63 21.84 -6.97
C LYS A 313 -1.66 21.72 -8.14
N GLU A 314 -0.43 21.35 -7.82
CA GLU A 314 0.65 21.06 -8.77
C GLU A 314 1.31 19.76 -8.32
N ILE A 315 1.51 18.82 -9.24
CA ILE A 315 2.14 17.53 -8.95
C ILE A 315 3.12 17.23 -10.07
N ASP A 316 4.35 16.93 -9.69
CA ASP A 316 5.39 16.39 -10.54
C ASP A 316 5.88 15.07 -9.93
N TYR A 317 6.29 14.13 -10.77
CA TYR A 317 6.61 12.77 -10.31
C TYR A 317 7.56 12.05 -11.25
N ASP A 318 8.27 11.09 -10.68
CA ASP A 318 9.14 10.16 -11.38
C ASP A 318 8.98 8.75 -10.78
N SER A 319 8.95 7.73 -11.63
CA SER A 319 8.75 6.35 -11.19
C SER A 319 9.28 5.36 -12.21
N ASP A 320 9.89 4.29 -11.69
CA ASP A 320 10.35 3.15 -12.50
C ASP A 320 9.21 2.22 -12.95
N GLY A 321 7.96 2.55 -12.57
CA GLY A 321 6.78 1.76 -12.85
C GLY A 321 6.56 0.64 -11.83
N LEU A 322 5.45 -0.07 -12.00
CA LEU A 322 5.06 -1.16 -11.10
C LEU A 322 5.54 -2.50 -11.67
N GLN A 323 6.28 -3.24 -10.85
CA GLN A 323 6.70 -4.61 -11.09
C GLN A 323 5.78 -5.58 -10.35
N TRP A 324 5.61 -6.76 -10.92
CA TRP A 324 4.77 -7.80 -10.36
C TRP A 324 5.38 -9.17 -10.59
N GLU A 325 5.04 -10.11 -9.72
CA GLU A 325 5.34 -11.54 -9.83
C GLU A 325 4.14 -12.35 -9.31
N THR A 326 3.96 -13.56 -9.82
CA THR A 326 2.89 -14.47 -9.38
C THR A 326 3.27 -15.91 -9.74
N ILE A 327 2.64 -16.88 -9.10
CA ILE A 327 2.53 -18.26 -9.60
C ILE A 327 1.19 -18.42 -10.33
N SER A 328 0.12 -17.92 -9.73
CA SER A 328 -1.23 -17.87 -10.28
C SER A 328 -2.01 -16.77 -9.56
N VAL A 329 -2.70 -15.91 -10.31
CA VAL A 329 -3.56 -14.86 -9.77
C VAL A 329 -4.79 -14.66 -10.65
N SER A 330 -5.93 -14.47 -10.02
CA SER A 330 -7.14 -13.89 -10.62
C SER A 330 -7.76 -12.90 -9.63
N GLY A 331 -7.94 -11.65 -10.03
CA GLY A 331 -8.55 -10.61 -9.21
C GLY A 331 -7.75 -9.32 -9.15
N GLU A 332 -7.84 -8.60 -8.03
CA GLU A 332 -7.13 -7.33 -7.83
C GLU A 332 -6.33 -7.29 -6.53
N ALA A 333 -5.19 -6.59 -6.58
CA ALA A 333 -4.38 -6.27 -5.42
C ALA A 333 -3.89 -4.83 -5.48
N SER A 334 -3.80 -4.19 -4.32
CA SER A 334 -3.33 -2.82 -4.18
C SER A 334 -2.52 -2.63 -2.90
N ALA A 335 -1.54 -1.72 -2.99
CA ALA A 335 -0.77 -1.26 -1.85
C ALA A 335 -0.57 0.25 -1.94
N LYS A 336 -0.77 0.94 -0.84
CA LYS A 336 -0.78 2.40 -0.76
C LYS A 336 0.02 2.89 0.44
N ILE A 337 0.67 4.03 0.24
CA ILE A 337 1.24 4.84 1.31
C ILE A 337 0.69 6.25 1.22
N ALA A 338 0.31 6.81 2.35
CA ALA A 338 -0.25 8.14 2.43
C ALA A 338 0.34 8.91 3.61
N ILE A 339 0.62 10.19 3.36
CA ILE A 339 1.02 11.16 4.35
C ILE A 339 -0.17 12.07 4.59
N HIS A 340 -0.47 12.31 5.85
CA HIS A 340 -1.51 13.22 6.28
C HIS A 340 -0.86 14.35 7.10
N TYR A 341 -1.07 15.59 6.65
CA TYR A 341 -0.46 16.79 7.20
C TYR A 341 -1.52 17.84 7.52
N ILE A 342 -1.60 18.20 8.80
CA ILE A 342 -2.46 19.25 9.30
C ILE A 342 -1.60 20.43 9.77
N SER A 343 -1.86 21.62 9.22
CA SER A 343 -1.26 22.86 9.66
C SER A 343 -2.31 23.91 9.99
N LYS A 344 -2.23 24.53 11.16
CA LYS A 344 -3.18 25.56 11.62
C LYS A 344 -2.46 26.78 12.17
N LEU A 345 -3.03 27.96 11.93
CA LEU A 345 -2.74 29.15 12.71
C LEU A 345 -3.48 29.10 14.04
N TYR A 346 -2.73 29.27 15.12
CA TYR A 346 -3.20 29.23 16.51
C TYR A 346 -4.00 27.97 16.87
N GLY A 347 -3.76 26.85 16.17
CA GLY A 347 -4.54 25.61 16.33
C GLY A 347 -6.01 25.71 15.90
N CYS A 348 -6.42 26.76 15.17
CA CYS A 348 -7.83 27.08 14.93
C CYS A 348 -8.26 27.01 13.45
N SER A 349 -7.52 27.66 12.55
CA SER A 349 -7.82 27.68 11.11
C SER A 349 -6.58 27.33 10.29
N GLY A 350 -6.74 26.57 9.21
CA GLY A 350 -5.62 26.24 8.33
C GLY A 350 -5.95 25.25 7.24
N ILE A 351 -5.06 24.31 7.01
CA ILE A 351 -5.19 23.30 5.97
C ILE A 351 -4.96 21.90 6.53
N ASP A 352 -5.79 20.97 6.06
CA ASP A 352 -5.67 19.53 6.26
C ASP A 352 -5.45 18.93 4.86
N VAL A 353 -4.33 18.25 4.65
CA VAL A 353 -4.00 17.63 3.36
C VAL A 353 -3.51 16.21 3.59
N SER A 354 -4.07 15.29 2.82
CA SER A 354 -3.54 13.95 2.64
C SER A 354 -3.03 13.79 1.22
N ALA A 355 -1.82 13.28 1.07
CA ALA A 355 -1.21 12.94 -0.22
C ALA A 355 -0.67 11.51 -0.13
N GLY A 356 -1.04 10.67 -1.08
CA GLY A 356 -0.61 9.28 -1.13
C GLY A 356 -0.44 8.78 -2.55
N ILE A 357 0.22 7.64 -2.66
CA ILE A 357 0.39 6.90 -3.91
C ILE A 357 -0.06 5.45 -3.67
N SER A 358 -0.84 4.93 -4.60
CA SER A 358 -1.29 3.54 -4.61
C SER A 358 -0.83 2.82 -5.87
N GLY A 359 -0.17 1.68 -5.70
CA GLY A 359 0.08 0.71 -6.77
C GLY A 359 -1.07 -0.28 -6.83
N LYS A 360 -1.53 -0.60 -8.04
CA LYS A 360 -2.64 -1.53 -8.29
C LYS A 360 -2.31 -2.48 -9.43
N ALA A 361 -2.73 -3.72 -9.28
CA ALA A 361 -2.74 -4.73 -10.32
C ALA A 361 -4.11 -5.41 -10.36
N GLU A 362 -4.69 -5.56 -11.54
CA GLU A 362 -5.98 -6.18 -11.77
C GLU A 362 -5.89 -7.12 -12.97
N GLY A 363 -6.44 -8.33 -12.87
CA GLY A 363 -6.57 -9.27 -13.98
C GLY A 363 -6.19 -10.70 -13.61
N GLU A 364 -5.72 -11.45 -14.60
CA GLU A 364 -5.42 -12.87 -14.48
C GLU A 364 -4.03 -13.16 -15.03
N ALA A 365 -3.21 -13.88 -14.27
CA ALA A 365 -1.90 -14.33 -14.75
C ALA A 365 -1.47 -15.64 -14.10
N ASN A 366 -0.91 -16.54 -14.89
CA ASN A 366 -0.33 -17.79 -14.43
C ASN A 366 1.09 -17.94 -14.96
N GLN A 367 1.97 -18.55 -14.16
CA GLN A 367 3.26 -19.01 -14.65
C GLN A 367 3.05 -20.07 -15.75
N THR A 368 3.84 -19.99 -16.80
CA THR A 368 3.76 -20.88 -17.96
C THR A 368 5.16 -21.25 -18.42
N ALA A 369 5.34 -22.47 -18.90
CA ALA A 369 6.58 -22.87 -19.57
C ALA A 369 6.57 -22.59 -21.07
N ASN A 370 5.66 -21.73 -21.53
CA ASN A 370 5.72 -21.26 -22.90
C ASN A 370 6.98 -20.46 -23.14
N THR A 371 7.98 -21.12 -23.71
CA THR A 371 9.24 -20.47 -24.11
C THR A 371 9.03 -19.42 -25.21
N ASP A 372 7.88 -19.43 -25.91
CA ASP A 372 7.51 -18.35 -26.83
C ASP A 372 7.05 -17.08 -26.09
N LEU A 373 6.69 -17.17 -24.81
CA LEU A 373 6.29 -16.04 -23.97
C LEU A 373 7.49 -15.50 -23.19
N GLU A 374 8.01 -14.34 -23.62
CA GLU A 374 9.27 -13.73 -23.13
C GLU A 374 9.37 -13.52 -21.60
N ARG A 375 8.24 -13.55 -20.87
CA ARG A 375 8.21 -13.36 -19.42
C ARG A 375 7.92 -14.63 -18.61
N GLY A 376 7.67 -15.77 -19.25
CA GLY A 376 7.28 -17.01 -18.55
C GLY A 376 5.91 -16.92 -17.86
N TYR A 377 5.06 -16.00 -18.32
CA TYR A 377 3.70 -15.79 -17.80
C TYR A 377 2.69 -15.76 -18.94
N ALA A 378 1.55 -16.41 -18.71
CA ALA A 378 0.34 -16.33 -19.52
C ALA A 378 -0.69 -15.47 -18.79
N GLY A 379 -1.44 -14.63 -19.51
CA GLY A 379 -2.51 -13.83 -18.90
C GLY A 379 -2.59 -12.39 -19.39
N SER A 380 -3.38 -11.61 -18.67
CA SER A 380 -3.59 -10.18 -18.88
C SER A 380 -3.69 -9.46 -17.54
N LEU A 381 -2.87 -8.43 -17.35
CA LEU A 381 -2.86 -7.58 -16.17
C LEU A 381 -2.90 -6.10 -16.54
N ASP A 382 -3.80 -5.38 -15.89
CA ASP A 382 -3.82 -3.93 -15.85
C ASP A 382 -3.08 -3.44 -14.60
N LEU A 383 -1.97 -2.75 -14.84
CA LEU A 383 -1.09 -2.26 -13.80
C LEU A 383 -1.15 -0.74 -13.76
N SER A 384 -1.22 -0.16 -12.56
CA SER A 384 -1.22 1.29 -12.42
C SER A 384 -0.58 1.79 -11.13
N ILE A 385 -0.03 2.99 -11.19
CA ILE A 385 0.39 3.78 -10.03
C ILE A 385 -0.48 5.03 -10.04
N ASN A 386 -1.28 5.20 -8.98
CA ASN A 386 -2.31 6.23 -8.89
C ASN A 386 -1.98 7.16 -7.74
N PRO A 387 -1.91 8.49 -7.96
CA PRO A 387 -1.76 9.42 -6.88
C PRO A 387 -3.14 9.79 -6.33
N GLU A 388 -3.20 9.91 -5.02
CA GLU A 388 -4.40 10.28 -4.28
C GLU A 388 -4.08 11.53 -3.47
N ILE A 389 -4.93 12.54 -3.61
CA ILE A 389 -4.81 13.78 -2.86
C ILE A 389 -6.18 14.22 -2.41
N GLN A 390 -6.24 14.53 -1.13
CA GLN A 390 -7.39 15.08 -0.45
C GLN A 390 -6.96 16.32 0.30
N GLY A 391 -7.79 17.36 0.27
CA GLY A 391 -7.50 18.60 0.95
C GLY A 391 -8.78 19.23 1.47
N GLU A 392 -8.71 19.73 2.70
CA GLU A 392 -9.79 20.44 3.36
C GLU A 392 -9.27 21.74 3.96
N LEU A 393 -10.00 22.82 3.74
CA LEU A 393 -9.83 24.04 4.50
C LEU A 393 -10.55 23.84 5.82
N ILE A 394 -9.80 23.79 6.91
CA ILE A 394 -10.33 23.59 8.27
C ILE A 394 -10.48 24.94 8.98
N VAL A 395 -11.64 25.13 9.60
CA VAL A 395 -11.98 26.34 10.35
C VAL A 395 -12.75 25.91 11.60
N ASP A 396 -12.04 25.60 12.67
CA ASP A 396 -12.66 25.30 13.98
C ASP A 396 -13.12 26.60 14.63
N ILE A 397 -12.20 27.59 14.65
CA ILE A 397 -12.45 28.97 15.04
C ILE A 397 -11.85 29.87 13.96
N PRO A 398 -12.58 30.84 13.38
CA PRO A 398 -12.05 31.71 12.34
C PRO A 398 -10.88 32.57 12.84
N VAL A 399 -9.72 32.44 12.20
CA VAL A 399 -8.54 33.27 12.47
C VAL A 399 -8.24 34.23 11.32
N PHE A 400 -8.40 33.77 10.07
CA PHE A 400 -8.10 34.59 8.90
C PHE A 400 -9.16 35.67 8.66
N ALA A 401 -10.43 35.27 8.62
CA ALA A 401 -11.58 36.15 8.41
C ALA A 401 -12.84 35.51 9.02
N GLU A 402 -13.79 36.33 9.50
CA GLU A 402 -15.01 35.85 10.16
C GLU A 402 -15.93 35.03 9.24
N ASP A 403 -15.92 35.34 7.94
CA ASP A 403 -16.74 34.71 6.93
C ASP A 403 -16.09 33.46 6.30
N LEU A 404 -14.85 33.14 6.68
CA LEU A 404 -14.17 31.94 6.20
C LEU A 404 -14.83 30.70 6.81
N LYS A 405 -15.17 29.73 5.96
CA LYS A 405 -15.85 28.50 6.36
C LYS A 405 -15.02 27.28 6.01
N LYS A 406 -15.18 26.24 6.83
CA LYS A 406 -14.73 24.89 6.54
C LYS A 406 -15.32 24.44 5.20
N GLN A 407 -14.48 23.93 4.30
CA GLN A 407 -14.93 23.41 3.00
C GLN A 407 -13.88 22.45 2.40
N PRO A 408 -14.30 21.43 1.63
CA PRO A 408 -13.37 20.63 0.84
C PRO A 408 -12.67 21.53 -0.17
N LEU A 409 -11.39 21.28 -0.40
CA LEU A 409 -10.59 21.97 -1.39
C LEU A 409 -10.50 21.10 -2.64
N PHE A 410 -9.91 19.92 -2.51
CA PHE A 410 -9.73 19.00 -3.63
C PHE A 410 -9.93 17.58 -3.14
N GLU A 411 -10.66 16.79 -3.92
CA GLU A 411 -10.74 15.36 -3.79
C GLU A 411 -10.57 14.82 -5.22
N ALA A 412 -9.41 14.25 -5.50
CA ALA A 412 -9.10 13.85 -6.86
C ALA A 412 -8.44 12.48 -6.88
N LYS A 413 -9.20 11.49 -7.37
CA LYS A 413 -8.61 10.39 -8.10
C LYS A 413 -8.00 10.97 -9.37
N MET A 414 -6.70 11.16 -9.32
CA MET A 414 -5.93 11.68 -10.43
C MET A 414 -5.84 10.62 -11.53
N LYS A 415 -5.47 11.05 -12.75
CA LYS A 415 -5.06 10.07 -13.76
C LYS A 415 -3.86 9.28 -13.23
N PRO A 416 -3.75 7.99 -13.58
CA PRO A 416 -2.57 7.20 -13.22
C PRO A 416 -1.29 7.94 -13.64
N LEU A 417 -0.33 8.00 -12.72
CA LEU A 417 1.03 8.48 -12.98
C LEU A 417 1.72 7.57 -13.99
N TRP A 418 1.50 6.28 -13.82
CA TRP A 418 1.98 5.25 -14.71
C TRP A 418 0.88 4.22 -14.85
N SER A 419 0.71 3.71 -16.06
CA SER A 419 -0.19 2.60 -16.33
C SER A 419 0.40 1.73 -17.42
N LYS A 420 0.29 0.42 -17.26
CA LYS A 420 0.69 -0.54 -18.27
C LYS A 420 -0.34 -1.65 -18.32
N HIS A 421 -0.91 -1.81 -19.51
CA HIS A 421 -1.61 -3.03 -19.86
C HIS A 421 -0.57 -4.05 -20.32
N TRP A 422 -0.53 -5.21 -19.68
CA TRP A 422 0.29 -6.34 -20.09
C TRP A 422 -0.63 -7.47 -20.52
N GLU A 423 -0.35 -8.06 -21.68
CA GLU A 423 -0.93 -9.32 -22.12
C GLU A 423 0.22 -10.22 -22.56
N SER A 424 0.10 -11.52 -22.32
CA SER A 424 1.05 -12.51 -22.82
C SER A 424 0.99 -12.61 -24.35
N SER A 425 -0.22 -12.60 -24.92
CA SER A 425 -0.46 -12.53 -26.37
C SER A 425 -1.87 -12.02 -26.70
N VAL A 426 -2.16 -11.84 -27.99
CA VAL A 426 -3.50 -11.49 -28.51
C VAL A 426 -4.56 -12.53 -28.11
N LYS A 427 -4.13 -13.77 -27.82
CA LYS A 427 -4.98 -14.85 -27.35
C LYS A 427 -4.55 -15.31 -25.96
N TRP A 428 -4.24 -14.38 -25.07
CA TRP A 428 -3.75 -14.69 -23.72
C TRP A 428 -4.63 -15.66 -22.92
N LYS A 429 -5.93 -15.76 -23.24
CA LYS A 429 -6.81 -16.78 -22.66
C LYS A 429 -6.43 -18.20 -23.07
N ASP A 430 -6.09 -18.38 -24.34
CA ASP A 430 -5.55 -19.65 -24.84
C ASP A 430 -4.16 -19.90 -24.21
N ASP A 431 -3.39 -18.83 -23.93
CA ASP A 431 -2.11 -18.94 -23.24
C ASP A 431 -2.25 -19.40 -21.78
N LEU A 432 -3.31 -18.99 -21.08
CA LEU A 432 -3.58 -19.45 -19.71
C LEU A 432 -3.88 -20.94 -19.66
N GLU A 433 -4.44 -21.46 -20.74
CA GLU A 433 -4.69 -22.88 -20.97
C GLU A 433 -3.52 -23.55 -21.71
N TRP A 434 -2.43 -22.83 -21.97
CA TRP A 434 -1.33 -23.31 -22.78
C TRP A 434 -0.51 -24.35 -22.04
N THR A 435 -0.23 -25.41 -22.79
CA THR A 435 0.79 -26.41 -22.50
C THR A 435 1.75 -26.43 -23.70
N GLU A 436 2.97 -26.97 -23.53
CA GLU A 436 4.08 -27.01 -24.52
C GLU A 436 3.80 -27.40 -25.97
N THR A 437 2.57 -27.72 -26.33
CA THR A 437 2.17 -28.06 -27.70
C THR A 437 0.89 -27.36 -28.19
N GLY A 438 0.31 -26.40 -27.46
CA GLY A 438 -0.94 -25.74 -27.84
C GLY A 438 -2.17 -26.68 -27.79
N LYS A 439 -2.17 -27.63 -26.85
CA LYS A 439 -3.31 -28.50 -26.54
C LYS A 439 -3.51 -28.55 -25.02
N GLN A 440 -4.75 -28.73 -24.59
CA GLN A 440 -5.13 -29.13 -23.23
C GLN A 440 -4.22 -30.29 -22.74
N GLY A 441 -3.92 -30.36 -21.44
CA GLY A 441 -3.18 -31.48 -20.83
C GLY A 441 -3.65 -32.83 -21.39
N SER A 442 -2.72 -33.77 -21.56
CA SER A 442 -3.07 -35.04 -22.20
C SER A 442 -3.92 -35.87 -21.25
N LYS A 443 -4.96 -36.51 -21.78
CA LYS A 443 -5.63 -37.59 -21.06
C LYS A 443 -4.80 -38.85 -21.22
N TYR A 444 -4.55 -39.54 -20.11
CA TYR A 444 -4.13 -40.93 -20.16
C TYR A 444 -5.38 -41.81 -20.19
N ILE A 445 -5.33 -42.87 -20.99
CA ILE A 445 -6.35 -43.92 -21.03
C ILE A 445 -5.62 -45.22 -20.72
N THR A 446 -6.13 -45.99 -19.77
CA THR A 446 -5.53 -47.27 -19.38
C THR A 446 -5.55 -48.26 -20.54
N ARG A 447 -4.50 -49.08 -20.62
CA ARG A 447 -4.13 -49.82 -21.83
C ARG A 447 -4.26 -51.33 -21.69
N TYR A 448 -4.47 -51.86 -20.48
CA TYR A 448 -4.56 -53.30 -20.24
C TYR A 448 -5.58 -54.00 -21.14
N SER A 449 -6.79 -53.44 -21.25
CA SER A 449 -7.85 -53.96 -22.13
C SER A 449 -7.40 -54.02 -23.60
N GLU A 450 -6.80 -52.94 -24.09
CA GLU A 450 -6.32 -52.82 -25.49
C GLU A 450 -5.18 -53.80 -25.77
N VAL A 451 -4.18 -53.84 -24.89
CA VAL A 451 -2.95 -54.62 -25.07
C VAL A 451 -3.22 -56.12 -25.01
N ASN A 452 -4.07 -56.57 -24.07
CA ASN A 452 -4.38 -57.98 -23.89
C ASN A 452 -5.63 -58.45 -24.65
N ASN A 453 -6.37 -57.52 -25.27
CA ASN A 453 -7.62 -57.79 -25.99
C ASN A 453 -8.64 -58.55 -25.11
N ILE A 454 -8.83 -58.04 -23.89
CA ILE A 454 -9.76 -58.53 -22.87
C ILE A 454 -10.77 -57.42 -22.53
N ALA A 455 -12.02 -57.79 -22.29
CA ALA A 455 -13.02 -56.87 -21.77
C ALA A 455 -12.81 -56.68 -20.26
N CYS A 456 -12.44 -55.48 -19.85
CA CYS A 456 -12.27 -55.05 -18.46
C CYS A 456 -12.52 -53.54 -18.36
N PRO A 457 -12.63 -52.96 -17.16
CA PRO A 457 -12.74 -51.52 -16.97
C PRO A 457 -11.57 -50.78 -17.63
N VAL A 458 -11.90 -49.69 -18.32
CA VAL A 458 -10.93 -48.76 -18.90
C VAL A 458 -11.12 -47.42 -18.21
N PHE A 459 -10.04 -46.87 -17.66
CA PHE A 459 -10.06 -45.61 -16.95
C PHE A 459 -9.34 -44.53 -17.74
N GLN A 460 -9.67 -43.29 -17.44
CA GLN A 460 -8.94 -42.12 -17.89
C GLN A 460 -8.71 -41.15 -16.73
N PHE A 461 -7.63 -40.38 -16.85
CA PHE A 461 -7.31 -39.29 -15.95
C PHE A 461 -6.47 -38.24 -16.70
N ASP A 462 -6.51 -37.01 -16.20
CA ASP A 462 -5.79 -35.89 -16.77
C ASP A 462 -4.32 -35.93 -16.33
N VAL A 463 -3.42 -35.75 -17.29
CA VAL A 463 -1.98 -35.53 -17.08
C VAL A 463 -1.70 -34.05 -17.30
N PRO A 464 -1.61 -33.24 -16.23
CA PRO A 464 -1.36 -31.81 -16.34
C PRO A 464 0.05 -31.53 -16.83
N TRP A 465 0.25 -30.35 -17.38
CA TRP A 465 1.56 -29.93 -17.83
C TRP A 465 2.53 -29.78 -16.62
N GLY A 466 3.81 -30.11 -16.82
CA GLY A 466 4.80 -30.26 -15.74
C GLY A 466 4.85 -31.66 -15.12
N TRP A 467 3.90 -32.53 -15.47
CA TRP A 467 3.90 -33.94 -15.12
C TRP A 467 4.19 -34.78 -16.37
N LYS A 468 5.01 -35.82 -16.21
CA LYS A 468 5.31 -36.79 -17.26
C LYS A 468 4.95 -38.18 -16.78
N ILE A 469 4.55 -39.05 -17.69
CA ILE A 469 4.50 -40.49 -17.43
C ILE A 469 5.95 -40.98 -17.36
N GLU A 470 6.42 -41.26 -16.15
CA GLU A 470 7.76 -41.78 -15.88
C GLU A 470 7.87 -43.25 -16.28
N SER A 471 6.86 -44.05 -15.95
CA SER A 471 6.77 -45.45 -16.34
C SER A 471 5.34 -45.86 -16.66
N GLU A 472 5.22 -46.80 -17.60
CA GLU A 472 3.98 -47.47 -17.97
C GLU A 472 4.30 -48.96 -18.11
N GLU A 473 3.68 -49.78 -17.28
CA GLU A 473 3.86 -51.23 -17.23
C GLU A 473 2.49 -51.88 -17.47
N VAL A 474 2.38 -52.71 -18.50
CA VAL A 474 1.15 -53.46 -18.82
C VAL A 474 1.46 -54.95 -18.78
N GLY A 475 0.89 -55.64 -17.80
CA GLY A 475 1.04 -57.07 -17.56
C GLY A 475 0.34 -57.91 -18.64
N ASN A 476 0.70 -59.20 -18.71
CA ASN A 476 0.15 -60.14 -19.69
C ASN A 476 -0.98 -61.04 -19.15
N GLY A 477 -1.53 -60.69 -17.99
CA GLY A 477 -2.54 -61.48 -17.29
C GLY A 477 -2.00 -62.65 -16.46
N LEU A 478 -0.69 -62.86 -16.39
CA LEU A 478 -0.02 -63.76 -15.43
C LEU A 478 0.79 -63.01 -14.37
N ASP A 479 0.89 -61.68 -14.51
CA ASP A 479 1.64 -60.81 -13.61
C ASP A 479 0.73 -60.37 -12.45
N GLU A 480 1.32 -60.12 -11.28
CA GLU A 480 0.61 -59.65 -10.08
C GLU A 480 -0.09 -58.29 -10.31
N ILE A 481 0.50 -57.50 -11.22
CA ILE A 481 0.06 -56.16 -11.62
C ILE A 481 -0.34 -56.24 -13.09
N ASP A 482 -1.61 -55.96 -13.36
CA ASP A 482 -2.17 -55.91 -14.71
C ASP A 482 -1.78 -54.59 -15.40
N GLU A 483 -1.80 -53.46 -14.70
CA GLU A 483 -1.28 -52.18 -15.21
C GLU A 483 -0.75 -51.28 -14.09
N LYS A 484 0.39 -50.63 -14.33
CA LYS A 484 0.95 -49.60 -13.45
C LYS A 484 1.44 -48.41 -14.24
N VAL A 485 1.01 -47.22 -13.84
CA VAL A 485 1.37 -45.96 -14.52
C VAL A 485 1.83 -44.96 -13.48
N VAL A 486 3.06 -44.48 -13.61
CA VAL A 486 3.65 -43.51 -12.68
C VAL A 486 3.77 -42.17 -13.38
N LEU A 487 3.11 -41.14 -12.85
CA LEU A 487 3.30 -39.74 -13.23
C LEU A 487 4.28 -39.11 -12.25
N THR A 488 5.19 -38.26 -12.73
CA THR A 488 6.11 -37.51 -11.87
C THR A 488 6.24 -36.06 -12.32
N ASN A 489 6.41 -35.15 -11.38
CA ASN A 489 6.77 -33.75 -11.66
C ASN A 489 8.30 -33.51 -11.55
N GLU A 490 8.77 -32.28 -11.78
CA GLU A 490 10.20 -31.95 -11.69
C GLU A 490 10.76 -32.01 -10.25
N GLU A 491 9.90 -31.84 -9.25
CA GLU A 491 10.25 -31.85 -7.81
C GLU A 491 10.23 -33.27 -7.20
N GLY A 492 9.89 -34.29 -7.99
CA GLY A 492 9.91 -35.69 -7.57
C GLY A 492 8.62 -36.19 -6.92
N VAL A 493 7.54 -35.40 -6.93
CA VAL A 493 6.21 -35.85 -6.51
C VAL A 493 5.65 -36.81 -7.55
N THR A 494 5.05 -37.91 -7.11
CA THR A 494 4.49 -38.94 -7.98
C THR A 494 2.98 -39.09 -7.81
N VAL A 495 2.29 -39.46 -8.89
CA VAL A 495 0.92 -40.00 -8.86
C VAL A 495 0.93 -41.33 -9.59
N THR A 496 0.56 -42.40 -8.90
CA THR A 496 0.63 -43.76 -9.43
C THR A 496 -0.76 -44.39 -9.53
N TYR A 497 -1.11 -44.84 -10.74
CA TYR A 497 -2.24 -45.72 -11.00
C TYR A 497 -1.81 -47.17 -10.91
N TRP A 498 -2.64 -47.98 -10.27
CA TRP A 498 -2.45 -49.42 -10.07
C TRP A 498 -3.72 -50.17 -10.45
N ASP A 499 -3.56 -51.18 -11.30
CA ASP A 499 -4.50 -52.28 -11.56
C ASP A 499 -3.81 -53.58 -11.18
N CYS A 500 -4.33 -54.25 -10.15
CA CYS A 500 -3.72 -55.44 -9.55
C CYS A 500 -4.65 -56.64 -9.70
N GLN A 501 -4.11 -57.84 -9.94
CA GLN A 501 -4.94 -59.06 -10.01
C GLN A 501 -5.55 -59.45 -8.65
N HIS A 502 -4.84 -59.13 -7.58
CA HIS A 502 -5.22 -59.34 -6.20
C HIS A 502 -4.39 -58.42 -5.29
N GLN A 503 -4.63 -58.49 -3.98
CA GLN A 503 -3.76 -57.80 -3.01
C GLN A 503 -2.32 -58.30 -3.19
N LEU A 504 -1.38 -57.38 -3.37
CA LEU A 504 0.03 -57.66 -3.65
C LEU A 504 0.69 -58.35 -2.45
N GLY A 505 0.19 -58.05 -1.25
CA GLY A 505 0.66 -58.63 -0.01
C GLY A 505 2.07 -58.16 0.37
N GLY A 506 2.52 -58.64 1.52
CA GLY A 506 3.82 -58.28 2.06
C GLY A 506 4.14 -59.05 3.33
N ARG A 507 5.39 -58.95 3.76
CA ARG A 507 5.81 -59.31 5.13
C ARG A 507 6.27 -58.05 5.86
N SER A 508 5.48 -56.98 5.74
CA SER A 508 5.73 -55.80 6.56
C SER A 508 5.31 -56.09 7.99
N GLU A 509 6.10 -55.59 8.91
CA GLU A 509 5.84 -55.64 10.35
C GLU A 509 5.68 -54.21 10.88
N LEU A 510 5.50 -53.23 9.99
CA LEU A 510 5.22 -51.85 10.31
C LEU A 510 3.72 -51.64 10.32
N MET A 511 3.18 -51.23 11.46
CA MET A 511 1.80 -50.79 11.58
C MET A 511 1.76 -49.26 11.59
N LEU A 512 0.89 -48.68 10.78
CA LEU A 512 0.70 -47.25 10.62
C LEU A 512 -0.66 -46.83 11.16
N LYS A 513 -0.71 -45.63 11.74
CA LYS A 513 -1.94 -44.95 12.16
C LYS A 513 -2.08 -43.66 11.34
N ALA A 514 -3.25 -43.44 10.76
CA ALA A 514 -3.53 -42.23 9.98
C ALA A 514 -4.92 -41.63 10.26
N ASP A 515 -5.00 -40.32 10.07
CA ASP A 515 -6.22 -39.53 10.02
C ASP A 515 -6.58 -39.25 8.55
N ILE A 516 -7.72 -39.78 8.11
CA ILE A 516 -8.17 -39.67 6.72
C ILE A 516 -9.26 -38.62 6.62
N SER A 517 -9.07 -37.63 5.74
CA SER A 517 -10.02 -36.54 5.52
C SER A 517 -10.34 -36.32 4.04
N LYS A 518 -11.56 -35.87 3.75
CA LYS A 518 -11.99 -35.55 2.39
C LYS A 518 -11.46 -34.17 1.96
N VAL A 519 -10.87 -34.09 0.77
CA VAL A 519 -10.42 -32.81 0.17
C VAL A 519 -11.11 -32.46 -1.14
N ALA A 520 -11.62 -33.45 -1.90
CA ALA A 520 -12.47 -33.24 -3.07
C ALA A 520 -13.35 -34.47 -3.37
N ASP A 521 -14.37 -34.30 -4.21
CA ASP A 521 -15.09 -35.43 -4.83
C ASP A 521 -14.31 -35.94 -6.05
N SER A 522 -14.26 -37.26 -6.26
CA SER A 522 -13.72 -37.87 -7.48
C SER A 522 -14.78 -37.89 -8.59
N GLU A 523 -14.36 -37.81 -9.86
CA GLU A 523 -15.25 -37.97 -11.00
C GLU A 523 -15.66 -39.43 -11.25
N PHE A 524 -14.96 -40.39 -10.65
CA PHE A 524 -15.28 -41.81 -10.77
C PHE A 524 -16.58 -42.13 -10.04
N LYS A 525 -17.50 -42.74 -10.79
CA LYS A 525 -18.80 -43.19 -10.29
C LYS A 525 -18.88 -44.70 -10.54
N PRO A 526 -18.75 -45.54 -9.50
CA PRO A 526 -18.83 -46.99 -9.67
C PRO A 526 -20.17 -47.37 -10.31
N THR A 527 -20.12 -48.15 -11.38
CA THR A 527 -21.28 -48.74 -12.05
C THR A 527 -21.11 -50.27 -12.16
N ILE A 528 -21.71 -50.92 -13.17
CA ILE A 528 -21.42 -52.32 -13.46
C ILE A 528 -20.25 -52.31 -14.45
N PRO A 529 -19.05 -52.79 -14.05
CA PRO A 529 -17.87 -52.74 -14.89
C PRO A 529 -18.00 -53.61 -16.14
N ASP A 530 -17.47 -53.12 -17.26
CA ASP A 530 -17.42 -53.83 -18.52
C ASP A 530 -16.63 -55.15 -18.41
N GLY A 531 -17.13 -56.20 -19.06
CA GLY A 531 -16.51 -57.54 -19.05
C GLY A 531 -16.92 -58.45 -17.89
N VAL A 532 -17.71 -57.97 -16.92
CA VAL A 532 -18.23 -58.79 -15.81
C VAL A 532 -19.58 -59.42 -16.19
N GLY A 533 -19.65 -60.75 -16.16
CA GLY A 533 -20.91 -61.48 -16.34
C GLY A 533 -21.80 -61.33 -15.11
N VAL A 534 -22.90 -60.57 -15.22
CA VAL A 534 -23.90 -60.44 -14.15
C VAL A 534 -24.79 -61.68 -14.11
N ASP A 535 -24.80 -62.39 -12.97
CA ASP A 535 -25.88 -63.33 -12.65
C ASP A 535 -27.09 -62.51 -12.22
N GLU A 536 -28.11 -62.41 -13.08
CA GLU A 536 -29.35 -61.63 -12.86
C GLU A 536 -30.15 -62.03 -11.59
N SER A 537 -29.68 -63.02 -10.82
CA SER A 537 -30.31 -63.50 -9.59
C SER A 537 -29.80 -62.84 -8.28
N SER A 538 -28.72 -62.06 -8.30
CA SER A 538 -28.27 -61.27 -7.13
C SER A 538 -28.81 -59.84 -7.19
N ALA A 539 -29.92 -59.58 -6.48
CA ALA A 539 -30.64 -58.30 -6.47
C ALA A 539 -29.95 -57.14 -5.71
N ASP A 540 -28.65 -57.25 -5.42
CA ASP A 540 -27.84 -56.18 -4.84
C ASP A 540 -26.79 -55.78 -5.88
N GLU A 541 -26.79 -54.51 -6.32
CA GLU A 541 -25.77 -53.98 -7.24
C GLU A 541 -24.36 -54.26 -6.65
N PRO A 542 -23.54 -55.13 -7.26
CA PRO A 542 -22.37 -55.71 -6.59
C PRO A 542 -21.31 -54.68 -6.14
N TYR A 543 -21.34 -53.47 -6.72
CA TYR A 543 -20.41 -52.38 -6.45
C TYR A 543 -21.05 -51.18 -5.73
N ALA A 544 -22.33 -51.26 -5.33
CA ALA A 544 -23.01 -50.20 -4.56
C ALA A 544 -22.34 -49.92 -3.20
N ASN A 545 -21.58 -50.88 -2.66
CA ASN A 545 -20.85 -50.75 -1.40
C ASN A 545 -19.65 -49.78 -1.48
N LEU A 546 -19.15 -49.45 -2.69
CA LEU A 546 -18.11 -48.43 -2.87
C LEU A 546 -18.64 -47.01 -2.62
N GLY A 547 -19.93 -46.77 -2.85
CA GLY A 547 -20.57 -45.48 -2.60
C GLY A 547 -19.93 -44.33 -3.37
N THR A 548 -19.90 -43.14 -2.76
CA THR A 548 -19.24 -41.96 -3.31
C THR A 548 -17.73 -42.11 -3.22
N MET A 549 -17.04 -41.92 -4.34
CA MET A 549 -15.58 -41.89 -4.40
C MET A 549 -15.09 -40.46 -4.17
N ILE A 550 -14.05 -40.31 -3.35
CA ILE A 550 -13.48 -39.02 -2.96
C ILE A 550 -11.97 -39.00 -3.22
N VAL A 551 -11.41 -37.79 -3.31
CA VAL A 551 -9.98 -37.58 -3.09
C VAL A 551 -9.80 -37.34 -1.60
N ALA A 552 -9.04 -38.22 -0.95
CA ALA A 552 -8.73 -38.14 0.46
C ALA A 552 -7.28 -37.67 0.68
N LYS A 553 -7.09 -36.88 1.74
CA LYS A 553 -5.79 -36.61 2.37
C LYS A 553 -5.60 -37.62 3.49
N ILE A 554 -4.52 -38.39 3.43
CA ILE A 554 -4.13 -39.37 4.44
C ILE A 554 -2.97 -38.76 5.22
N HIS A 555 -3.23 -38.36 6.45
CA HIS A 555 -2.22 -37.85 7.36
C HIS A 555 -1.77 -38.97 8.29
N VAL A 556 -0.59 -39.55 8.04
CA VAL A 556 -0.01 -40.59 8.89
C VAL A 556 0.55 -39.91 10.14
N THR A 557 0.03 -40.29 11.30
CA THR A 557 0.32 -39.68 12.59
C THR A 557 1.11 -40.59 13.52
N GLY A 558 1.19 -41.89 13.23
CA GLY A 558 2.00 -42.82 14.00
C GLY A 558 2.50 -44.03 13.23
N GLU A 559 3.66 -44.54 13.64
CA GLU A 559 4.25 -45.79 13.15
C GLU A 559 4.65 -46.71 14.32
N MET A 560 4.57 -48.04 14.15
CA MET A 560 4.91 -49.01 15.18
C MET A 560 5.53 -50.26 14.55
N ASP A 561 6.73 -50.65 14.97
CA ASP A 561 7.30 -51.97 14.62
C ASP A 561 6.66 -53.05 15.49
N MET A 562 5.80 -53.86 14.86
CA MET A 562 5.01 -54.91 15.52
C MET A 562 5.85 -56.02 16.17
N LYS A 563 7.16 -56.11 15.90
CA LYS A 563 8.04 -57.10 16.54
C LYS A 563 8.67 -56.61 17.83
N ILE A 564 8.95 -55.32 17.94
CA ILE A 564 9.79 -54.77 19.01
C ILE A 564 9.09 -53.70 19.84
N ASP A 565 8.09 -53.04 19.27
CA ASP A 565 7.37 -51.95 19.92
C ASP A 565 5.98 -52.37 20.41
N THR A 566 5.47 -51.62 21.39
CA THR A 566 4.13 -51.81 21.96
C THR A 566 3.27 -50.54 21.91
N GLU A 567 3.86 -49.43 21.45
CA GLU A 567 3.24 -48.11 21.32
C GLU A 567 3.68 -47.48 20.00
N TYR A 568 2.84 -46.63 19.41
CA TYR A 568 3.18 -45.88 18.21
C TYR A 568 4.18 -44.76 18.53
N SER A 569 5.19 -44.59 17.68
CA SER A 569 5.98 -43.37 17.63
C SER A 569 5.32 -42.35 16.70
N ASP A 570 5.38 -41.07 17.09
CA ASP A 570 4.85 -39.97 16.30
C ASP A 570 5.56 -39.88 14.95
N CYS A 571 4.79 -39.73 13.89
CA CYS A 571 5.27 -39.39 12.55
C CYS A 571 4.40 -38.30 11.94
N ASP A 572 4.92 -37.65 10.90
CA ASP A 572 4.21 -36.57 10.21
C ASP A 572 4.48 -36.71 8.72
N SER A 573 3.63 -37.50 8.06
CA SER A 573 3.70 -37.74 6.63
C SER A 573 2.31 -37.68 6.02
N VAL A 574 2.22 -37.14 4.81
CA VAL A 574 0.98 -36.98 4.07
C VAL A 574 1.11 -37.70 2.74
N PHE A 575 0.02 -38.31 2.30
CA PHE A 575 -0.19 -38.70 0.90
C PHE A 575 -1.67 -38.57 0.54
N TYR A 576 -2.00 -38.71 -0.73
CA TYR A 576 -3.38 -38.56 -1.22
C TYR A 576 -3.80 -39.79 -2.01
N ALA A 577 -5.08 -40.15 -1.94
CA ALA A 577 -5.60 -41.28 -2.71
C ALA A 577 -7.06 -41.10 -3.10
N VAL A 578 -7.48 -41.78 -4.18
CA VAL A 578 -8.89 -41.97 -4.50
C VAL A 578 -9.45 -43.14 -3.71
N VAL A 579 -10.42 -42.89 -2.82
CA VAL A 579 -11.00 -43.91 -1.93
C VAL A 579 -12.52 -43.75 -1.78
N PRO A 580 -13.23 -44.79 -1.31
CA PRO A 580 -14.60 -44.65 -0.83
C PRO A 580 -14.72 -43.64 0.31
N GLU A 581 -15.79 -42.84 0.34
CA GLU A 581 -16.05 -41.87 1.42
C GLU A 581 -16.13 -42.52 2.82
N SER A 582 -16.41 -43.83 2.88
CA SER A 582 -16.40 -44.62 4.12
C SER A 582 -15.02 -44.75 4.78
N TYR A 583 -13.94 -44.35 4.10
CA TYR A 583 -12.58 -44.37 4.65
C TYR A 583 -12.27 -43.17 5.54
N VAL A 584 -13.11 -42.12 5.56
CA VAL A 584 -12.90 -40.93 6.40
C VAL A 584 -12.93 -41.28 7.89
N GLY A 585 -11.93 -40.82 8.63
CA GLY A 585 -11.74 -41.08 10.06
C GLY A 585 -10.34 -41.60 10.40
N GLU A 586 -10.16 -42.01 11.66
CA GLU A 586 -8.94 -42.68 12.11
C GLU A 586 -8.88 -44.12 11.57
N ARG A 587 -7.70 -44.52 11.08
CA ARG A 587 -7.46 -45.89 10.59
C ARG A 587 -6.07 -46.38 10.99
N GLU A 588 -5.99 -47.65 11.37
CA GLU A 588 -4.73 -48.36 11.55
C GLU A 588 -4.61 -49.45 10.48
N PHE A 589 -3.44 -49.54 9.83
CA PHE A 589 -3.20 -50.46 8.73
C PHE A 589 -1.74 -50.92 8.71
N ILE A 590 -1.46 -52.01 8.00
CA ILE A 590 -0.11 -52.52 7.84
C ILE A 590 0.54 -51.77 6.68
N GLY A 591 1.66 -51.09 6.96
CA GLY A 591 2.43 -50.34 5.97
C GLY A 591 3.09 -51.26 4.97
N GLN A 592 2.44 -51.62 3.86
CA GLN A 592 2.95 -52.60 2.91
C GLN A 592 2.58 -52.29 1.46
N ALA A 593 3.41 -52.76 0.54
CA ALA A 593 3.21 -52.64 -0.90
C ALA A 593 2.96 -51.19 -1.38
N GLY A 594 3.60 -50.19 -0.74
CA GLY A 594 3.36 -48.78 -1.05
C GLY A 594 1.94 -48.33 -0.73
N GLU A 595 1.33 -48.93 0.30
CA GLU A 595 -0.03 -48.68 0.78
C GLU A 595 -1.16 -49.00 -0.21
N VAL A 596 -0.81 -49.58 -1.37
CA VAL A 596 -1.75 -50.02 -2.41
C VAL A 596 -2.76 -51.03 -1.88
N ASP A 597 -2.33 -51.97 -1.03
CA ASP A 597 -3.23 -53.01 -0.49
C ASP A 597 -4.36 -52.44 0.37
N GLU A 598 -4.09 -51.33 1.09
CA GLU A 598 -5.04 -50.71 1.99
C GLU A 598 -5.92 -49.68 1.27
N PHE A 599 -5.30 -48.86 0.41
CA PHE A 599 -5.94 -47.74 -0.29
C PHE A 599 -6.39 -48.09 -1.71
N SER A 600 -6.48 -49.37 -2.03
CA SER A 600 -7.17 -49.86 -3.23
C SER A 600 -8.66 -50.15 -2.97
N PHE A 601 -9.45 -50.18 -4.03
CA PHE A 601 -10.86 -50.56 -4.00
C PHE A 601 -11.18 -51.64 -5.05
N PRO A 602 -12.04 -52.62 -4.74
CA PRO A 602 -12.34 -53.73 -5.66
C PRO A 602 -13.37 -53.35 -6.74
N TYR A 603 -12.99 -53.41 -8.02
CA TYR A 603 -13.87 -53.05 -9.14
C TYR A 603 -13.52 -53.69 -10.52
N PRO A 604 -13.59 -55.01 -10.75
CA PRO A 604 -13.82 -56.12 -9.82
C PRO A 604 -12.55 -56.55 -9.06
N THR A 605 -11.38 -56.26 -9.64
CA THR A 605 -10.06 -56.45 -9.05
C THR A 605 -9.62 -55.18 -8.31
N PRO A 606 -8.58 -55.22 -7.46
CA PRO A 606 -8.12 -54.03 -6.75
C PRO A 606 -7.51 -52.95 -7.67
N TYR A 607 -8.04 -51.72 -7.56
CA TYR A 607 -7.49 -50.52 -8.20
C TYR A 607 -7.06 -49.50 -7.16
N ALA A 608 -5.92 -48.83 -7.37
CA ALA A 608 -5.50 -47.70 -6.55
C ALA A 608 -5.03 -46.52 -7.40
N PHE A 609 -5.25 -45.31 -6.90
CA PHE A 609 -4.70 -44.10 -7.51
C PHE A 609 -4.19 -43.19 -6.38
N ILE A 610 -2.88 -43.13 -6.24
CA ILE A 610 -2.19 -42.62 -5.03
C ILE A 610 -1.15 -41.57 -5.43
N ALA A 611 -1.08 -40.46 -4.70
CA ALA A 611 -0.07 -39.41 -4.86
C ALA A 611 0.85 -39.34 -3.65
N GLU A 612 2.16 -39.38 -3.88
CA GLU A 612 3.21 -39.49 -2.86
C GLU A 612 4.37 -38.52 -3.15
N SER A 613 5.04 -38.03 -2.10
CA SER A 613 6.32 -37.32 -2.18
C SER A 613 7.39 -38.05 -1.38
N GLU A 614 8.67 -37.84 -1.72
CA GLU A 614 9.79 -38.57 -1.10
C GLU A 614 9.89 -38.35 0.42
N ASP A 615 9.51 -37.16 0.90
CA ASP A 615 9.57 -36.79 2.31
C ASP A 615 8.20 -36.74 3.01
N GLY A 616 7.12 -37.07 2.30
CA GLY A 616 5.76 -37.02 2.85
C GLY A 616 5.20 -35.61 3.03
N THR A 617 5.83 -34.58 2.43
CA THR A 617 5.35 -33.20 2.46
C THR A 617 5.00 -32.69 1.07
N PHE A 618 4.10 -31.70 1.00
CA PHE A 618 3.68 -31.06 -0.24
C PHE A 618 3.58 -29.55 -0.05
N THR A 619 3.95 -28.78 -1.07
CA THR A 619 3.61 -27.37 -1.15
C THR A 619 2.12 -27.19 -1.50
N ALA A 620 1.53 -26.04 -1.17
CA ALA A 620 0.13 -25.75 -1.51
C ALA A 620 -0.16 -25.79 -3.03
N GLY A 621 0.86 -25.49 -3.86
CA GLY A 621 0.77 -25.61 -5.32
C GLY A 621 0.68 -27.07 -5.77
N GLU A 622 1.52 -27.93 -5.20
CA GLU A 622 1.51 -29.37 -5.48
C GLU A 622 0.22 -30.02 -5.01
N GLU A 623 -0.27 -29.68 -3.81
CA GLU A 623 -1.56 -30.16 -3.29
C GLU A 623 -2.70 -29.86 -4.28
N LYS A 624 -2.73 -28.65 -4.86
CA LYS A 624 -3.75 -28.30 -5.86
C LYS A 624 -3.62 -29.11 -7.14
N GLN A 625 -2.40 -29.37 -7.61
CA GLN A 625 -2.16 -30.16 -8.81
C GLN A 625 -2.54 -31.63 -8.63
N ILE A 626 -2.09 -32.28 -7.55
CA ILE A 626 -2.41 -33.69 -7.27
C ILE A 626 -3.90 -33.89 -7.01
N ILE A 627 -4.57 -32.97 -6.31
CA ILE A 627 -6.02 -33.06 -6.09
C ILE A 627 -6.76 -33.01 -7.43
N ASN A 628 -6.32 -32.17 -8.38
CA ASN A 628 -6.92 -32.11 -9.70
C ASN A 628 -6.67 -33.39 -10.52
N ILE A 629 -5.47 -33.98 -10.47
CA ILE A 629 -5.16 -35.26 -11.12
C ILE A 629 -6.06 -36.36 -10.57
N LEU A 630 -6.06 -36.56 -9.25
CA LEU A 630 -6.84 -37.60 -8.57
C LEU A 630 -8.36 -37.42 -8.78
N LYS A 631 -8.83 -36.17 -8.79
CA LYS A 631 -10.24 -35.84 -9.07
C LYS A 631 -10.67 -36.26 -10.47
N SER A 632 -9.79 -36.10 -11.47
CA SER A 632 -10.10 -36.39 -12.88
C SER A 632 -10.29 -37.88 -13.20
N PHE A 633 -9.91 -38.77 -12.28
CA PHE A 633 -10.03 -40.22 -12.44
C PHE A 633 -11.50 -40.63 -12.66
N LYS A 634 -11.76 -41.35 -13.76
CA LYS A 634 -13.08 -41.88 -14.11
C LYS A 634 -12.99 -42.98 -15.17
N GLU A 635 -14.09 -43.68 -15.42
CA GLU A 635 -14.20 -44.57 -16.58
C GLU A 635 -14.03 -43.79 -17.88
N ALA A 636 -13.34 -44.38 -18.86
CA ALA A 636 -13.17 -43.81 -20.19
C ALA A 636 -14.49 -43.86 -20.99
N GLU A 637 -14.73 -42.85 -21.82
CA GLU A 637 -15.94 -42.72 -22.66
C GLU A 637 -15.86 -43.48 -23.99
#